data_AF-A0A6S6U4F5-F1
#
_entry.id   AF-A0A6S6U4F5-F1
#
_cell.length_a   1.000
_cell.length_b   1.000
_cell.length_c   1.000
_cell.angle_alpha   90.00
_cell.angle_beta   90.00
_cell.angle_gamma   90.00
#
_symmetry.space_group_name_H-M   'P 1'
#
loop_
_entity.id
_entity.type
_entity.pdbx_description
1 polymer ?
#
loop_
_entity_poly.entity_id
_entity_poly.type
_entity_poly.pdbx_seq_one_letter_code
_entity_poly.pdbx_strand_id
1 'polypeptide(L)'
;MVRCLLYVMGVILLLGIQNSSVQAQIQNTTHNHAQCGVDLAEGQAIKNRMLDNRRNRVELLEKFERGRGNDSTTYVPIQFHIVNRSDGTGGEKNQDILDNLCRLNADYLAINVEFYLAGPTRVINQDLLYTNSFDNGMANYFMGLYRVPGVVNIFVGNQISNSQSGGTTLGYYTSGLDIIYAIQSSVRGTGTTLTHELGHFFGLPHTFFGWEGTQYSNPAQVAGLPNVMSNTTGRTPSITTSGITVENIARSGGLENCQIAGDAFCDTDANYLFGFFGSLYNDGCTYAATAMDPRGWLFRPDAIAPTPTRFKILEDETDLDEMWLKNNSTKDYLYPKTLVVTETEYTLGGNTTLLMRDTLGHNDTLYGRTETNVFVPANSDYNLIYAIFSPFVRKGYINLNGHYLDVSVSAPTAPSLAFVAAPAEYTITSATGIHRTDMDSLRVTNTSATVTVAMGTDIVATDIFYNGSTQVSSGDRIYTLPNALAPGESYTFSAVDLRVDATLLAGVTFGVNTYAPYRDTTGTTSENVMSYYDDVCATQFSNEQGDAMKMDIASRGFSTLYSTPSDITIIDTAVVIHPVDNSIAPQPLVHFAWNPVNGATMYHLRVYEINAIGAMLLGGQQFDVMVTGTDYWQTLNDGSRYEWVVTPLNATTFCDRGIASEKAKFRVYNWNVGVENVEAEIQSSKIYPNPSDTRQDVILEVESTIVGAAQITIFNGIGQEVMPTQAISLVPGNNVQKLSTSTLAAGLYVVNVKTANGTTSHKLLIKE
;
A
#
# COMPACT_ATOMS: atom_id res chain seq x y z
N MET A 1 -57.97 9.60 -10.12
CA MET A 1 -56.49 9.63 -10.15
C MET A 1 -55.94 10.69 -9.16
N VAL A 2 -56.28 10.57 -7.87
CA VAL A 2 -55.82 11.47 -6.78
C VAL A 2 -55.46 10.63 -5.54
N ARG A 3 -55.08 9.35 -5.71
CA ARG A 3 -54.71 8.45 -4.61
C ARG A 3 -53.35 7.76 -4.77
N CYS A 4 -52.62 7.99 -5.87
CA CYS A 4 -51.22 7.53 -6.03
C CYS A 4 -50.17 8.61 -5.74
N LEU A 5 -50.56 9.89 -5.59
CA LEU A 5 -49.60 10.98 -5.35
C LEU A 5 -49.22 11.20 -3.88
N LEU A 6 -49.96 10.61 -2.94
CA LEU A 6 -49.75 10.83 -1.49
C LEU A 6 -48.86 9.76 -0.81
N TYR A 7 -48.53 8.66 -1.49
CA TYR A 7 -47.64 7.63 -0.95
C TYR A 7 -46.16 7.82 -1.34
N VAL A 8 -45.85 8.67 -2.31
CA VAL A 8 -44.47 8.91 -2.77
C VAL A 8 -43.81 10.08 -2.04
N MET A 9 -44.57 11.04 -1.49
CA MET A 9 -44.02 12.15 -0.69
C MET A 9 -43.91 11.86 0.82
N GLY A 10 -44.54 10.81 1.33
CA GLY A 10 -44.50 10.46 2.76
C GLY A 10 -43.27 9.66 3.21
N VAL A 11 -42.51 9.09 2.28
CA VAL A 11 -41.31 8.28 2.58
C VAL A 11 -40.01 9.10 2.47
N ILE A 12 -40.07 10.31 1.90
CA ILE A 12 -38.90 11.17 1.67
C ILE A 12 -38.62 12.13 2.85
N LEU A 13 -39.51 12.21 3.84
CA LEU A 13 -39.43 13.19 4.95
C LEU A 13 -39.18 12.58 6.36
N LEU A 14 -38.74 11.33 6.45
CA LEU A 14 -38.48 10.63 7.72
C LEU A 14 -37.06 10.01 7.84
N LEU A 15 -36.14 10.38 6.95
CA LEU A 15 -34.72 10.05 7.05
C LEU A 15 -33.87 11.31 6.85
N GLY A 16 -34.16 12.34 7.66
CA GLY A 16 -33.32 13.51 7.83
C GLY A 16 -32.76 13.52 9.26
N ILE A 17 -31.45 13.77 9.37
CA ILE A 17 -30.62 13.79 10.58
C ILE A 17 -30.00 12.43 10.93
N GLN A 18 -29.11 11.96 10.06
CA GLN A 18 -27.84 11.39 10.51
C GLN A 18 -26.72 12.16 9.85
N ASN A 19 -25.74 12.56 10.67
CA ASN A 19 -24.52 13.26 10.27
C ASN A 19 -23.88 12.50 9.10
N SER A 20 -23.92 13.07 7.90
CA SER A 20 -23.14 12.61 6.77
C SER A 20 -21.70 13.09 6.96
N SER A 21 -20.91 12.35 7.73
CA SER A 21 -19.48 12.23 7.44
C SER A 21 -19.39 11.60 6.06
N VAL A 22 -18.89 12.36 5.08
CA VAL A 22 -18.46 11.82 3.79
C VAL A 22 -17.26 10.93 4.09
N GLN A 23 -17.49 9.67 4.48
CA GLN A 23 -16.51 8.62 4.31
C GLN A 23 -16.53 8.30 2.83
N ALA A 24 -15.54 8.82 2.11
CA ALA A 24 -15.15 8.24 0.84
C ALA A 24 -15.02 6.73 1.08
N GLN A 25 -15.74 5.92 0.30
CA GLN A 25 -15.45 4.50 0.22
C GLN A 25 -14.04 4.39 -0.36
N ILE A 26 -13.05 4.30 0.52
CA ILE A 26 -11.73 3.76 0.22
C ILE A 26 -12.02 2.34 -0.24
N GLN A 27 -11.87 2.07 -1.55
CA GLN A 27 -11.77 0.69 -1.99
C GLN A 27 -10.54 0.11 -1.28
N ASN A 28 -10.75 -0.87 -0.40
CA ASN A 28 -9.69 -1.75 0.06
C ASN A 28 -9.20 -2.56 -1.15
N THR A 29 -8.34 -1.97 -1.95
CA THR A 29 -7.48 -2.73 -2.84
C THR A 29 -6.46 -3.42 -1.94
N THR A 30 -6.72 -4.68 -1.58
CA THR A 30 -5.69 -5.56 -1.03
C THR A 30 -4.62 -5.71 -2.12
N HIS A 31 -3.53 -4.95 -1.99
CA HIS A 31 -2.45 -4.91 -2.96
C HIS A 31 -1.59 -6.15 -2.77
N ASN A 32 -1.69 -7.10 -3.71
CA ASN A 32 -0.79 -8.25 -3.74
C ASN A 32 0.55 -7.81 -4.33
N HIS A 33 1.40 -7.22 -3.50
CA HIS A 33 2.83 -7.11 -3.76
C HIS A 33 3.34 -8.55 -3.86
N ALA A 34 3.53 -9.09 -5.05
CA ALA A 34 4.10 -10.43 -5.22
C ALA A 34 5.60 -10.38 -5.58
N GLN A 35 6.09 -9.18 -5.91
CA GLN A 35 7.51 -8.92 -6.10
C GLN A 35 7.79 -7.44 -5.84
N CYS A 36 8.88 -7.20 -5.14
CA CYS A 36 9.46 -5.90 -4.89
C CYS A 36 9.86 -5.21 -6.21
N GLY A 37 9.64 -3.90 -6.33
CA GLY A 37 10.10 -3.10 -7.47
C GLY A 37 11.62 -3.01 -7.57
N VAL A 38 12.31 -3.10 -6.43
CA VAL A 38 13.77 -3.03 -6.31
C VAL A 38 14.32 -4.38 -5.85
N ASP A 39 15.21 -5.00 -6.62
CA ASP A 39 15.83 -6.26 -6.22
C ASP A 39 16.92 -6.06 -5.15
N LEU A 40 17.47 -7.16 -4.63
CA LEU A 40 18.49 -7.11 -3.59
C LEU A 40 19.77 -6.37 -4.04
N ALA A 41 20.19 -6.54 -5.29
CA ALA A 41 21.42 -5.94 -5.80
C ALA A 41 21.26 -4.42 -5.92
N GLU A 42 20.12 -3.97 -6.43
CA GLU A 42 19.77 -2.56 -6.53
C GLU A 42 19.53 -1.94 -5.13
N GLY A 43 18.84 -2.65 -4.24
CA GLY A 43 18.69 -2.26 -2.84
C GLY A 43 20.04 -2.10 -2.13
N GLN A 44 21.00 -2.98 -2.40
CA GLN A 44 22.35 -2.90 -1.85
C GLN A 44 23.11 -1.67 -2.38
N ALA A 45 22.95 -1.33 -3.66
CA ALA A 45 23.53 -0.13 -4.25
C ALA A 45 22.96 1.15 -3.61
N ILE A 46 21.64 1.20 -3.42
CA ILE A 46 20.94 2.30 -2.72
C ILE A 46 21.46 2.42 -1.28
N LYS A 47 21.50 1.32 -0.53
CA LYS A 47 22.00 1.28 0.84
C LYS A 47 23.46 1.73 0.93
N ASN A 48 24.32 1.29 0.02
CA ASN A 48 25.73 1.70 -0.02
C ASN A 48 25.87 3.21 -0.22
N ARG A 49 25.11 3.78 -1.17
CA ARG A 49 25.12 5.24 -1.41
C ARG A 49 24.67 6.02 -0.17
N MET A 50 23.64 5.54 0.51
CA MET A 50 23.15 6.15 1.74
C MET A 50 24.19 6.07 2.88
N LEU A 51 24.85 4.92 3.05
CA LEU A 51 25.94 4.77 4.02
C LEU A 51 27.13 5.68 3.67
N ASP A 52 27.47 5.83 2.39
CA ASP A 52 28.52 6.75 1.93
C ASP A 52 28.20 8.21 2.23
N ASN A 53 26.95 8.64 1.97
CA ASN A 53 26.48 9.98 2.34
C ASN A 53 26.58 10.20 3.86
N ARG A 54 26.19 9.21 4.68
CA ARG A 54 26.27 9.30 6.14
C ARG A 54 27.69 9.48 6.67
N ARG A 55 28.72 9.00 5.97
CA ARG A 55 30.14 9.27 6.35
C ARG A 55 30.45 10.77 6.36
N ASN A 56 29.73 11.55 5.56
CA ASN A 56 29.86 13.01 5.44
C ASN A 56 28.65 13.75 6.03
N ARG A 57 27.95 13.16 7.02
CA ARG A 57 26.66 13.65 7.54
C ARG A 57 26.67 15.13 7.90
N VAL A 58 27.66 15.58 8.68
CA VAL A 58 27.73 16.97 9.14
C VAL A 58 27.82 17.93 7.95
N GLU A 59 28.75 17.67 7.02
CA GLU A 59 28.95 18.51 5.84
C GLU A 59 27.72 18.54 4.94
N LEU A 60 27.11 17.39 4.67
CA LEU A 60 25.97 17.28 3.74
C LEU A 60 24.70 17.89 4.32
N LEU A 61 24.41 17.70 5.61
CA LEU A 61 23.27 18.35 6.25
C LEU A 61 23.46 19.86 6.30
N GLU A 62 24.66 20.34 6.66
CA GLU A 62 24.93 21.78 6.59
C GLU A 62 24.83 22.32 5.15
N LYS A 63 25.25 21.55 4.14
CA LYS A 63 25.10 21.92 2.72
C LYS A 63 23.65 21.94 2.29
N PHE A 64 22.82 21.02 2.77
CA PHE A 64 21.37 21.03 2.56
C PHE A 64 20.76 22.31 3.13
N GLU A 65 21.04 22.61 4.40
CA GLU A 65 20.51 23.80 5.08
C GLU A 65 21.01 25.11 4.44
N ARG A 66 22.29 25.20 4.06
CA ARG A 66 22.83 26.37 3.34
C ARG A 66 22.26 26.52 1.92
N GLY A 67 22.00 25.42 1.23
CA GLY A 67 21.49 25.41 -0.14
C GLY A 67 20.12 26.09 -0.25
N ARG A 68 19.33 26.02 0.83
CA ARG A 68 18.01 26.66 0.94
C ARG A 68 18.09 28.21 1.04
N GLY A 69 19.23 28.78 1.43
CA GLY A 69 19.38 30.23 1.55
C GLY A 69 18.45 30.86 2.60
N ASN A 70 17.72 31.93 2.24
CA ASN A 70 16.65 32.51 3.08
C ASN A 70 15.32 31.75 2.96
N ASP A 71 15.19 30.85 1.98
CA ASP A 71 14.04 29.97 1.81
C ASP A 71 14.17 28.78 2.78
N SER A 72 13.05 28.24 3.23
CA SER A 72 13.01 27.01 4.00
C SER A 72 12.74 25.78 3.14
N THR A 73 12.76 25.86 1.81
CA THR A 73 12.36 24.73 0.96
C THR A 73 13.43 24.37 -0.07
N THR A 74 13.68 23.07 -0.25
CA THR A 74 14.48 22.55 -1.36
C THR A 74 13.54 22.15 -2.49
N TYR A 75 13.73 22.73 -3.68
CA TYR A 75 12.89 22.44 -4.84
C TYR A 75 13.51 21.37 -5.74
N VAL A 76 12.69 20.40 -6.16
CA VAL A 76 13.10 19.29 -7.03
C VAL A 76 12.20 19.21 -8.26
N PRO A 77 12.73 19.43 -9.48
CA PRO A 77 11.92 19.31 -10.70
C PRO A 77 11.61 17.86 -11.04
N ILE A 78 10.33 17.59 -11.32
CA ILE A 78 9.85 16.32 -11.84
C ILE A 78 9.37 16.50 -13.28
N GLN A 79 9.84 15.61 -14.16
CA GLN A 79 9.30 15.42 -15.51
C GLN A 79 8.54 14.10 -15.57
N PHE A 80 7.23 14.19 -15.76
CA PHE A 80 6.39 13.04 -16.03
C PHE A 80 6.37 12.68 -17.52
N HIS A 81 6.42 11.39 -17.81
CA HIS A 81 6.29 10.79 -19.13
C HIS A 81 5.11 9.82 -19.14
N ILE A 82 4.03 10.19 -19.81
CA ILE A 82 2.85 9.34 -20.02
C ILE A 82 3.15 8.40 -21.18
N VAL A 83 3.12 7.11 -20.91
CA VAL A 83 3.35 6.09 -21.92
C VAL A 83 2.01 5.55 -22.41
N ASN A 84 1.80 5.68 -23.71
CA ASN A 84 0.66 5.16 -24.45
C ASN A 84 1.06 3.90 -25.23
N ARG A 85 0.06 3.18 -25.70
CA ARG A 85 0.22 2.25 -26.82
C ARG A 85 0.69 2.99 -28.07
N SER A 86 1.27 2.25 -29.02
CA SER A 86 1.76 2.82 -30.28
C SER A 86 0.64 3.48 -31.11
N ASP A 87 -0.62 3.09 -30.90
CA ASP A 87 -1.81 3.71 -31.51
C ASP A 87 -2.26 5.02 -30.83
N GLY A 88 -1.56 5.45 -29.76
CA GLY A 88 -1.85 6.66 -29.01
C GLY A 88 -2.89 6.51 -27.90
N THR A 89 -3.37 5.29 -27.62
CA THR A 89 -4.41 5.05 -26.62
C THR A 89 -3.86 4.54 -25.29
N GLY A 90 -4.72 4.58 -24.25
CA GLY A 90 -4.53 3.83 -23.02
C GLY A 90 -3.55 4.42 -22.00
N GLY A 91 -3.05 5.64 -22.19
CA GLY A 91 -2.20 6.34 -21.21
C GLY A 91 -2.95 6.87 -19.99
N GLU A 92 -2.17 7.29 -19.00
CA GLU A 92 -2.69 7.92 -17.78
C GLU A 92 -3.25 9.33 -18.05
N LYS A 93 -4.19 9.77 -17.20
CA LYS A 93 -4.73 11.12 -17.21
C LYS A 93 -3.76 12.09 -16.56
N ASN A 94 -3.70 13.31 -17.09
CA ASN A 94 -2.89 14.36 -16.48
C ASN A 94 -3.38 14.72 -15.08
N GLN A 95 -4.70 14.69 -14.86
CA GLN A 95 -5.26 15.02 -13.54
C GLN A 95 -4.74 14.08 -12.46
N ASP A 96 -4.68 12.79 -12.74
CA ASP A 96 -4.22 11.77 -11.79
C ASP A 96 -2.73 12.00 -11.44
N ILE A 97 -1.91 12.35 -12.43
CA ILE A 97 -0.51 12.75 -12.25
C ILE A 97 -0.37 14.00 -11.38
N LEU A 98 -1.17 15.05 -11.66
CA LEU A 98 -1.16 16.28 -10.86
C LEU A 98 -1.55 16.00 -9.42
N ASP A 99 -2.61 15.21 -9.21
CA ASP A 99 -3.08 14.82 -7.88
C ASP A 99 -1.99 14.05 -7.11
N ASN A 100 -1.26 13.17 -7.79
CA ASN A 100 -0.15 12.43 -7.17
C ASN A 100 1.03 13.35 -6.86
N LEU A 101 1.35 14.32 -7.72
CA LEU A 101 2.38 15.33 -7.40
C LEU A 101 1.99 16.17 -6.17
N CYS A 102 0.71 16.51 -6.01
CA CYS A 102 0.22 17.17 -4.79
C CYS A 102 0.40 16.29 -3.54
N ARG A 103 0.13 14.99 -3.66
CA ARG A 103 0.37 14.03 -2.58
C ARG A 103 1.85 13.93 -2.22
N LEU A 104 2.74 13.87 -3.22
CA LEU A 104 4.19 13.86 -3.00
C LEU A 104 4.65 15.09 -2.20
N ASN A 105 4.13 16.28 -2.52
CA ASN A 105 4.45 17.49 -1.76
C ASN A 105 3.95 17.45 -0.31
N ALA A 106 2.79 16.82 -0.06
CA ALA A 106 2.31 16.61 1.30
C ALA A 106 3.21 15.62 2.08
N ASP A 107 3.60 14.51 1.46
CA ASP A 107 4.39 13.45 2.09
C ASP A 107 5.84 13.89 2.40
N TYR A 108 6.43 14.74 1.58
CA TYR A 108 7.81 15.22 1.72
C TYR A 108 7.94 16.56 2.46
N LEU A 109 6.82 17.16 2.88
CA LEU A 109 6.80 18.44 3.59
C LEU A 109 7.65 18.41 4.87
N ALA A 110 7.67 17.29 5.59
CA ALA A 110 8.39 17.14 6.86
C ALA A 110 9.92 17.30 6.72
N ILE A 111 10.47 17.06 5.52
CA ILE A 111 11.89 17.29 5.23
C ILE A 111 12.14 18.61 4.47
N ASN A 112 11.10 19.41 4.27
CA ASN A 112 11.04 20.63 3.46
C ASN A 112 11.56 20.44 2.03
N VAL A 113 11.04 19.42 1.36
CA VAL A 113 11.26 19.21 -0.07
C VAL A 113 9.94 19.44 -0.78
N GLU A 114 9.97 20.27 -1.81
CA GLU A 114 8.83 20.53 -2.67
C GLU A 114 9.17 20.14 -4.12
N PHE A 115 8.33 19.30 -4.69
CA PHE A 115 8.39 18.90 -6.08
C PHE A 115 7.56 19.85 -6.93
N TYR A 116 8.08 20.14 -8.12
CA TYR A 116 7.41 21.02 -9.08
C TYR A 116 7.50 20.44 -10.49
N LEU A 117 6.58 20.86 -11.36
CA LEU A 117 6.60 20.43 -12.76
C LEU A 117 7.76 21.08 -13.50
N ALA A 118 8.68 20.27 -14.02
CA ALA A 118 9.76 20.74 -14.89
C ALA A 118 9.24 21.30 -16.22
N GLY A 119 8.06 20.85 -16.65
CA GLY A 119 7.43 21.17 -17.92
C GLY A 119 6.11 20.40 -18.07
N PRO A 120 5.42 20.57 -19.21
CA PRO A 120 4.25 19.76 -19.54
C PRO A 120 4.59 18.27 -19.51
N THR A 121 3.61 17.42 -19.19
CA THR A 121 3.75 15.98 -19.33
C THR A 121 4.13 15.59 -20.76
N ARG A 122 5.10 14.69 -20.91
CA ARG A 122 5.52 14.19 -22.22
C ARG A 122 4.76 12.92 -22.56
N VAL A 123 4.16 12.86 -23.75
CA VAL A 123 3.46 11.66 -24.21
C VAL A 123 4.39 10.83 -25.10
N ILE A 124 4.50 9.53 -24.81
CA ILE A 124 5.35 8.58 -25.53
C ILE A 124 4.47 7.41 -26.01
N ASN A 125 4.31 7.25 -27.32
CA ASN A 125 3.59 6.11 -27.89
C ASN A 125 4.58 4.96 -28.15
N GLN A 126 4.67 4.00 -27.22
CA GLN A 126 5.64 2.89 -27.31
C GLN A 126 5.16 1.66 -26.54
N ASP A 127 4.66 0.65 -27.25
CA ASP A 127 4.08 -0.56 -26.64
C ASP A 127 5.04 -1.29 -25.70
N LEU A 128 6.33 -1.38 -26.05
CA LEU A 128 7.32 -2.08 -25.22
C LEU A 128 7.59 -1.37 -23.88
N LEU A 129 7.40 -0.06 -23.85
CA LEU A 129 7.48 0.74 -22.63
C LEU A 129 6.13 0.75 -21.90
N TYR A 130 5.01 0.63 -22.62
CA TYR A 130 3.66 0.58 -22.06
C TYR A 130 3.42 -0.69 -21.22
N THR A 131 3.93 -1.84 -21.67
CA THR A 131 3.82 -3.12 -20.94
C THR A 131 5.04 -3.47 -20.07
N ASN A 132 6.16 -2.76 -20.28
CA ASN A 132 7.43 -2.85 -19.56
C ASN A 132 7.79 -4.28 -19.10
N SER A 133 8.29 -5.08 -20.05
CA SER A 133 8.73 -6.45 -19.76
C SER A 133 10.21 -6.50 -19.39
N PHE A 134 10.51 -7.03 -18.20
CA PHE A 134 11.88 -7.24 -17.75
C PHE A 134 12.63 -8.31 -18.57
N ASP A 135 11.92 -9.19 -19.28
CA ASP A 135 12.52 -10.33 -19.99
C ASP A 135 13.32 -9.91 -21.23
N ASN A 136 13.06 -8.73 -21.79
CA ASN A 136 13.71 -8.25 -23.02
C ASN A 136 14.56 -6.99 -22.84
N GLY A 137 14.50 -6.33 -21.67
CA GLY A 137 15.31 -5.15 -21.35
C GLY A 137 15.05 -3.89 -22.20
N MET A 138 14.09 -3.91 -23.14
CA MET A 138 13.85 -2.81 -24.07
C MET A 138 13.28 -1.56 -23.38
N ALA A 139 12.53 -1.74 -22.29
CA ALA A 139 12.00 -0.62 -21.52
C ALA A 139 13.12 0.28 -20.98
N ASN A 140 14.20 -0.31 -20.42
CA ASN A 140 15.36 0.46 -19.96
C ASN A 140 16.02 1.25 -21.10
N TYR A 141 16.14 0.66 -22.29
CA TYR A 141 16.65 1.38 -23.47
C TYR A 141 15.79 2.61 -23.80
N PHE A 142 14.46 2.46 -23.89
CA PHE A 142 13.58 3.57 -24.22
C PHE A 142 13.54 4.64 -23.13
N MET A 143 13.53 4.26 -21.85
CA MET A 143 13.59 5.22 -20.76
C MET A 143 14.89 6.02 -20.80
N GLY A 144 16.03 5.37 -21.08
CA GLY A 144 17.31 6.05 -21.29
C GLY A 144 17.30 7.02 -22.47
N LEU A 145 16.56 6.71 -23.54
CA LEU A 145 16.41 7.56 -24.72
C LEU A 145 15.51 8.78 -24.46
N TYR A 146 14.43 8.61 -23.70
CA TYR A 146 13.41 9.65 -23.51
C TYR A 146 13.58 10.48 -22.24
N ARG A 147 14.46 10.07 -21.30
CA ARG A 147 14.71 10.83 -20.08
C ARG A 147 15.21 12.25 -20.37
N VAL A 148 14.76 13.20 -19.57
CA VAL A 148 15.21 14.59 -19.57
C VAL A 148 16.37 14.72 -18.58
N PRO A 149 17.56 15.20 -19.00
CA PRO A 149 18.68 15.39 -18.08
C PRO A 149 18.38 16.46 -17.03
N GLY A 150 18.92 16.27 -15.82
CA GLY A 150 18.85 17.29 -14.76
C GLY A 150 17.46 17.49 -14.17
N VAL A 151 16.59 16.47 -14.22
CA VAL A 151 15.29 16.44 -13.52
C VAL A 151 15.02 15.00 -13.07
N VAL A 152 14.12 14.82 -12.10
CA VAL A 152 13.62 13.49 -11.75
C VAL A 152 12.66 13.03 -12.85
N ASN A 153 12.92 11.88 -13.46
CA ASN A 153 12.09 11.35 -14.52
C ASN A 153 11.18 10.25 -13.99
N ILE A 154 9.87 10.40 -14.19
CA ILE A 154 8.86 9.42 -13.81
C ILE A 154 8.10 8.99 -15.06
N PHE A 155 8.20 7.70 -15.40
CA PHE A 155 7.47 7.07 -16.51
C PHE A 155 6.22 6.38 -15.98
N VAL A 156 5.08 6.62 -16.62
CA VAL A 156 3.79 6.04 -16.23
C VAL A 156 3.24 5.21 -17.39
N GLY A 157 3.27 3.89 -17.25
CA GLY A 157 2.71 2.95 -18.23
C GLY A 157 1.66 2.04 -17.62
N ASN A 158 1.28 0.96 -18.30
CA ASN A 158 0.12 0.16 -17.88
C ASN A 158 0.50 -1.07 -17.06
N GLN A 159 1.66 -1.66 -17.33
CA GLN A 159 2.06 -2.91 -16.69
C GLN A 159 3.58 -2.93 -16.50
N ILE A 160 3.99 -3.67 -15.48
CA ILE A 160 5.34 -4.17 -15.30
C ILE A 160 5.23 -5.70 -15.38
N SER A 161 5.86 -6.33 -16.37
CA SER A 161 5.71 -7.76 -16.65
C SER A 161 7.05 -8.52 -16.51
N ASN A 162 6.98 -9.71 -15.90
CA ASN A 162 8.11 -10.64 -15.85
C ASN A 162 7.61 -12.10 -15.95
N SER A 163 8.43 -12.98 -16.52
CA SER A 163 8.09 -14.39 -16.76
C SER A 163 8.07 -15.28 -15.50
N GLN A 164 8.36 -14.74 -14.32
CA GLN A 164 8.59 -15.50 -13.08
C GLN A 164 7.59 -15.15 -11.94
N SER A 165 6.66 -14.22 -12.15
CA SER A 165 5.85 -13.63 -11.07
C SER A 165 4.49 -14.29 -10.84
N GLY A 166 4.13 -14.41 -9.56
CA GLY A 166 2.79 -14.76 -9.05
C GLY A 166 1.90 -13.55 -8.70
N GLY A 167 2.28 -12.31 -9.05
CA GLY A 167 1.46 -11.09 -8.86
C GLY A 167 2.04 -9.81 -9.49
N THR A 168 1.68 -8.62 -8.97
CA THR A 168 1.84 -7.35 -9.70
C THR A 168 2.80 -6.37 -9.02
N THR A 169 3.84 -5.94 -9.73
CA THR A 169 4.71 -4.82 -9.33
C THR A 169 4.03 -3.49 -9.71
N LEU A 170 3.95 -2.55 -8.75
CA LEU A 170 3.25 -1.26 -8.93
C LEU A 170 4.16 -0.13 -9.41
N GLY A 171 5.44 -0.21 -9.08
CA GLY A 171 6.46 0.75 -9.46
C GLY A 171 7.85 0.22 -9.14
N TYR A 172 8.86 0.90 -9.65
CA TYR A 172 10.25 0.71 -9.26
C TYR A 172 11.10 1.96 -9.56
N TYR A 173 12.09 2.22 -8.72
CA TYR A 173 13.24 3.04 -9.02
C TYR A 173 14.39 2.17 -9.58
N THR A 174 15.12 2.68 -10.57
CA THR A 174 16.40 2.08 -10.98
C THR A 174 17.54 3.09 -10.99
N SER A 175 18.62 2.72 -10.32
CA SER A 175 19.86 3.47 -10.13
C SER A 175 20.70 3.61 -11.39
N GLY A 176 20.62 2.65 -12.32
CA GLY A 176 21.43 2.67 -13.55
C GLY A 176 21.06 3.83 -14.50
N LEU A 177 19.79 4.22 -14.51
CA LEU A 177 19.27 5.35 -15.28
C LEU A 177 18.82 6.51 -14.42
N ASP A 178 18.71 6.31 -13.10
CA ASP A 178 18.25 7.30 -12.12
C ASP A 178 16.84 7.79 -12.44
N ILE A 179 15.92 6.84 -12.58
CA ILE A 179 14.52 7.08 -12.99
C ILE A 179 13.55 6.23 -12.19
N ILE A 180 12.28 6.62 -12.22
CA ILE A 180 11.16 5.87 -11.66
C ILE A 180 10.23 5.43 -12.78
N TYR A 181 9.74 4.20 -12.71
CA TYR A 181 8.63 3.72 -13.53
C TYR A 181 7.49 3.29 -12.60
N ALA A 182 6.25 3.64 -12.94
CA ALA A 182 5.06 3.23 -12.21
C ALA A 182 3.92 2.84 -13.17
N ILE A 183 3.01 2.00 -12.69
CA ILE A 183 1.80 1.65 -13.45
C ILE A 183 0.69 2.68 -13.19
N GLN A 184 -0.19 2.87 -14.17
CA GLN A 184 -1.33 3.78 -14.10
C GLN A 184 -2.13 3.68 -12.79
N SER A 185 -2.46 2.46 -12.35
CA SER A 185 -3.25 2.26 -11.14
C SER A 185 -2.59 2.77 -9.85
N SER A 186 -1.26 2.95 -9.83
CA SER A 186 -0.52 3.45 -8.66
C SER A 186 -0.30 4.97 -8.66
N VAL A 187 -0.67 5.67 -9.73
CA VAL A 187 -0.47 7.14 -9.88
C VAL A 187 -1.79 7.91 -9.76
N ARG A 188 -2.86 7.30 -9.24
CA ARG A 188 -4.20 7.92 -9.13
C ARG A 188 -4.36 8.95 -7.99
N GLY A 189 -3.27 9.54 -7.51
CA GLY A 189 -3.27 10.53 -6.43
C GLY A 189 -3.55 10.03 -5.01
N THR A 190 -3.94 8.76 -4.82
CA THR A 190 -4.29 8.22 -3.49
C THR A 190 -3.28 7.24 -2.92
N GLY A 191 -2.50 6.57 -3.77
CA GLY A 191 -1.52 5.57 -3.35
C GLY A 191 -0.16 6.17 -2.97
N THR A 192 0.64 5.41 -2.21
CA THR A 192 1.98 5.83 -1.74
C THR A 192 3.11 5.29 -2.59
N THR A 193 2.80 4.63 -3.71
CA THR A 193 3.82 4.01 -4.59
C THR A 193 4.86 5.02 -5.07
N LEU A 194 4.48 6.19 -5.59
CA LEU A 194 5.50 7.17 -6.00
C LEU A 194 6.28 7.77 -4.82
N THR A 195 5.63 7.91 -3.65
CA THR A 195 6.31 8.31 -2.41
C THR A 195 7.39 7.28 -2.04
N HIS A 196 7.05 6.00 -2.14
CA HIS A 196 7.98 4.88 -1.93
C HIS A 196 9.15 4.88 -2.93
N GLU A 197 8.87 4.98 -4.22
CA GLU A 197 9.90 4.98 -5.25
C GLU A 197 10.81 6.22 -5.18
N LEU A 198 10.27 7.37 -4.77
CA LEU A 198 11.09 8.56 -4.47
C LEU A 198 11.96 8.37 -3.23
N GLY A 199 11.52 7.58 -2.25
CA GLY A 199 12.37 7.14 -1.13
C GLY A 199 13.62 6.43 -1.63
N HIS A 200 13.45 5.45 -2.52
CA HIS A 200 14.57 4.78 -3.20
C HIS A 200 15.42 5.75 -4.02
N PHE A 201 14.79 6.65 -4.78
CA PHE A 201 15.49 7.68 -5.54
C PHE A 201 16.39 8.54 -4.66
N PHE A 202 15.96 8.86 -3.43
CA PHE A 202 16.73 9.61 -2.43
C PHE A 202 17.53 8.75 -1.44
N GLY A 203 17.77 7.48 -1.77
CA GLY A 203 18.76 6.66 -1.08
C GLY A 203 18.21 5.77 0.04
N LEU A 204 16.90 5.63 0.18
CA LEU A 204 16.34 4.73 1.19
C LEU A 204 16.22 3.31 0.64
N PRO A 205 16.85 2.28 1.24
CA PRO A 205 16.51 0.89 0.97
C PRO A 205 15.16 0.53 1.64
N HIS A 206 14.64 -0.66 1.35
CA HIS A 206 13.52 -1.21 2.11
C HIS A 206 13.88 -1.42 3.58
N THR A 207 12.92 -1.18 4.49
CA THR A 207 13.05 -1.55 5.93
C THR A 207 13.40 -3.03 6.11
N PHE A 208 12.92 -3.89 5.19
CA PHE A 208 13.20 -5.32 5.16
C PHE A 208 14.39 -5.70 4.26
N PHE A 209 15.37 -4.82 4.10
CA PHE A 209 16.52 -5.11 3.24
C PHE A 209 17.22 -6.43 3.61
N GLY A 210 17.48 -7.26 2.61
CA GLY A 210 17.98 -8.63 2.73
C GLY A 210 16.90 -9.70 2.53
N TRP A 211 15.63 -9.32 2.54
CA TRP A 211 14.47 -10.21 2.37
C TRP A 211 13.85 -10.13 0.96
N GLU A 212 14.39 -9.28 0.07
CA GLU A 212 13.92 -9.11 -1.31
C GLU A 212 13.95 -10.42 -2.09
N GLY A 213 12.90 -10.66 -2.88
CA GLY A 213 12.80 -11.84 -3.75
C GLY A 213 12.67 -13.18 -3.02
N THR A 214 12.54 -13.18 -1.70
CA THR A 214 12.40 -14.41 -0.91
C THR A 214 10.93 -14.67 -0.59
N GLN A 215 10.32 -15.64 -1.28
CA GLN A 215 8.97 -16.08 -0.97
C GLN A 215 8.99 -17.00 0.27
N TYR A 216 8.48 -16.52 1.39
CA TYR A 216 8.18 -17.33 2.58
C TYR A 216 6.72 -17.84 2.61
N SER A 217 5.99 -17.64 1.52
CA SER A 217 4.63 -18.14 1.35
C SER A 217 4.66 -19.61 0.91
N ASN A 218 4.17 -20.47 1.81
CA ASN A 218 3.74 -21.85 1.61
C ASN A 218 4.75 -22.99 1.96
N PRO A 219 4.58 -23.67 3.11
CA PRO A 219 5.34 -24.88 3.44
C PRO A 219 5.14 -26.05 2.46
N ALA A 220 4.13 -26.00 1.58
CA ALA A 220 3.77 -27.12 0.71
C ALA A 220 4.42 -27.13 -0.69
N GLN A 221 5.07 -26.05 -1.15
CA GLN A 221 5.56 -25.96 -2.54
C GLN A 221 7.08 -25.95 -2.74
N VAL A 222 7.89 -25.76 -1.69
CA VAL A 222 9.35 -25.97 -1.81
C VAL A 222 9.85 -26.73 -0.60
N ALA A 223 10.03 -28.04 -0.75
CA ALA A 223 10.77 -28.84 0.21
C ALA A 223 12.19 -28.27 0.33
N GLY A 224 12.48 -27.53 1.41
CA GLY A 224 13.85 -27.15 1.77
C GLY A 224 14.20 -25.66 1.83
N LEU A 225 13.26 -24.71 1.71
CA LEU A 225 13.53 -23.29 1.98
C LEU A 225 12.80 -22.79 3.26
N PRO A 226 13.49 -22.08 4.17
CA PRO A 226 13.02 -21.86 5.55
C PRO A 226 12.07 -20.66 5.69
N ASN A 227 10.75 -20.85 5.84
CA ASN A 227 9.87 -19.82 6.40
C ASN A 227 10.33 -19.45 7.82
N VAL A 228 10.31 -18.15 8.17
CA VAL A 228 10.54 -17.66 9.55
C VAL A 228 9.65 -18.41 10.56
N MET A 229 8.46 -18.83 10.12
CA MET A 229 7.50 -19.64 10.89
C MET A 229 7.65 -21.16 10.70
N SER A 230 8.48 -21.65 9.76
CA SER A 230 8.71 -23.08 9.52
C SER A 230 10.05 -23.61 10.00
N ASN A 231 10.98 -22.74 10.42
CA ASN A 231 12.18 -23.24 11.09
C ASN A 231 11.79 -23.82 12.45
N THR A 232 12.50 -24.87 12.87
CA THR A 232 12.18 -25.61 14.10
C THR A 232 12.26 -24.73 15.35
N THR A 233 12.90 -23.57 15.30
CA THR A 233 13.15 -22.70 16.46
C THR A 233 12.19 -21.50 16.57
N GLY A 234 11.36 -21.23 15.55
CA GLY A 234 10.57 -20.00 15.43
C GLY A 234 11.37 -18.69 15.32
N ARG A 235 12.68 -18.76 15.03
CA ARG A 235 13.61 -17.61 14.97
C ARG A 235 14.02 -17.32 13.54
N THR A 236 14.05 -16.05 13.14
CA THR A 236 14.72 -15.68 11.89
C THR A 236 16.20 -16.11 11.91
N PRO A 237 16.79 -16.52 10.77
CA PRO A 237 18.22 -16.83 10.73
C PRO A 237 19.05 -15.56 11.01
N SER A 238 20.29 -15.70 11.50
CA SER A 238 21.19 -14.55 11.69
C SER A 238 21.66 -13.93 10.36
N ILE A 239 21.58 -14.70 9.27
CA ILE A 239 21.92 -14.29 7.90
C ILE A 239 20.83 -14.83 6.98
N THR A 240 20.29 -14.00 6.09
CA THR A 240 19.30 -14.42 5.09
C THR A 240 19.92 -15.39 4.08
N THR A 241 19.08 -16.08 3.30
CA THR A 241 19.56 -16.96 2.21
C THR A 241 20.43 -16.24 1.19
N SER A 242 20.28 -14.92 1.10
CA SER A 242 21.05 -14.05 0.19
C SER A 242 22.33 -13.50 0.82
N GLY A 243 22.72 -13.96 2.02
CA GLY A 243 23.97 -13.58 2.67
C GLY A 243 23.92 -12.26 3.45
N ILE A 244 22.73 -11.68 3.67
CA ILE A 244 22.57 -10.40 4.37
C ILE A 244 22.35 -10.65 5.86
N THR A 245 23.01 -9.86 6.71
CA THR A 245 22.80 -9.94 8.17
C THR A 245 21.39 -9.47 8.53
N VAL A 246 20.69 -10.28 9.32
CA VAL A 246 19.32 -9.96 9.78
C VAL A 246 19.37 -8.98 10.94
N GLU A 247 18.49 -7.98 10.90
CA GLU A 247 18.36 -6.98 11.95
C GLU A 247 17.77 -7.59 13.22
N ASN A 248 18.29 -7.21 14.37
CA ASN A 248 17.76 -7.59 15.67
C ASN A 248 16.70 -6.58 16.11
N ILE A 249 15.73 -7.03 16.90
CA ILE A 249 14.68 -6.16 17.46
C ILE A 249 15.28 -5.23 18.53
N ALA A 250 16.32 -5.69 19.23
CA ALA A 250 16.99 -4.89 20.25
C ALA A 250 17.52 -3.57 19.65
N ARG A 251 17.18 -2.45 20.28
CA ARG A 251 17.60 -1.09 19.87
C ARG A 251 18.76 -0.52 20.69
N SER A 252 19.13 -1.19 21.78
CA SER A 252 20.21 -0.77 22.67
C SER A 252 20.75 -1.95 23.49
N GLY A 253 21.80 -1.70 24.28
CA GLY A 253 22.35 -2.68 25.22
C GLY A 253 23.44 -3.58 24.64
N GLY A 254 24.00 -3.23 23.47
CA GLY A 254 25.06 -4.00 22.78
C GLY A 254 24.53 -5.22 22.04
N LEU A 255 23.21 -5.37 21.94
CA LEU A 255 22.53 -6.44 21.21
C LEU A 255 21.91 -5.94 19.91
N GLU A 256 21.82 -4.63 19.74
CA GLU A 256 21.41 -3.96 18.51
C GLU A 256 22.42 -4.15 17.39
N ASN A 257 21.93 -4.19 16.16
CA ASN A 257 22.74 -4.15 14.94
C ASN A 257 22.07 -3.33 13.83
N CYS A 258 21.05 -2.55 14.17
CA CYS A 258 20.26 -1.71 13.26
C CYS A 258 21.09 -0.66 12.52
N GLN A 259 22.33 -0.37 12.93
CA GLN A 259 23.22 0.55 12.21
C GLN A 259 23.80 -0.07 10.94
N ILE A 260 23.74 -1.40 10.78
CA ILE A 260 24.37 -2.13 9.67
C ILE A 260 23.44 -3.17 9.02
N ALA A 261 22.55 -3.78 9.78
CA ALA A 261 21.58 -4.76 9.32
C ALA A 261 20.27 -4.08 8.87
N GLY A 262 19.38 -4.81 8.18
CA GLY A 262 18.13 -4.24 7.67
C GLY A 262 18.37 -3.04 6.75
N ASP A 263 17.55 -2.00 6.86
CA ASP A 263 17.73 -0.74 6.13
C ASP A 263 18.90 0.12 6.65
N ALA A 264 19.56 -0.30 7.73
CA ALA A 264 20.57 0.43 8.48
C ALA A 264 20.06 1.69 9.21
N PHE A 265 18.79 1.75 9.60
CA PHE A 265 18.23 2.80 10.46
C PHE A 265 17.87 2.22 11.83
N CYS A 266 18.17 2.95 12.91
CA CYS A 266 17.83 2.49 14.26
C CYS A 266 16.51 3.05 14.78
N ASP A 267 15.93 4.04 14.09
CA ASP A 267 14.61 4.59 14.37
C ASP A 267 13.49 4.03 13.48
N THR A 268 13.83 3.05 12.64
CA THR A 268 12.88 2.13 12.01
C THR A 268 12.93 0.82 12.77
N ASP A 269 11.77 0.17 12.90
CA ASP A 269 11.71 -1.15 13.52
C ASP A 269 12.19 -2.24 12.56
N ALA A 270 12.64 -3.36 13.12
CA ALA A 270 13.22 -4.46 12.35
C ALA A 270 12.12 -5.09 11.52
N ASN A 271 12.29 -5.14 10.20
CA ASN A 271 11.26 -5.67 9.30
C ASN A 271 11.77 -6.93 8.60
N TYR A 272 11.02 -8.03 8.71
CA TYR A 272 11.34 -9.31 8.09
C TYR A 272 10.38 -9.62 6.93
N LEU A 273 9.99 -8.58 6.18
CA LEU A 273 9.04 -8.61 5.05
C LEU A 273 7.60 -8.96 5.47
N PHE A 274 7.17 -8.53 6.66
CA PHE A 274 5.84 -8.92 7.17
C PHE A 274 4.68 -8.19 6.49
N GLY A 275 4.85 -6.93 6.09
CA GLY A 275 3.80 -6.15 5.41
C GLY A 275 3.31 -6.82 4.11
N PHE A 276 4.24 -7.43 3.37
CA PHE A 276 3.98 -8.05 2.05
C PHE A 276 2.97 -9.21 2.07
N PHE A 277 2.89 -9.98 3.16
CA PHE A 277 2.11 -11.22 3.19
C PHE A 277 0.67 -11.06 3.72
N GLY A 278 0.18 -9.82 3.89
CA GLY A 278 -1.21 -9.53 4.26
C GLY A 278 -1.74 -10.43 5.38
N SER A 279 -2.94 -10.99 5.19
CA SER A 279 -3.68 -11.84 6.15
C SER A 279 -2.93 -13.06 6.70
N LEU A 280 -1.78 -13.44 6.13
CA LEU A 280 -0.92 -14.50 6.68
C LEU A 280 -0.17 -14.04 7.93
N TYR A 281 0.28 -12.78 7.97
CA TYR A 281 1.12 -12.25 9.06
C TYR A 281 0.65 -10.89 9.62
N ASN A 282 -0.28 -10.22 8.97
CA ASN A 282 -0.83 -8.93 9.36
C ASN A 282 -2.30 -8.76 8.97
N ASP A 283 -2.98 -7.75 9.50
CA ASP A 283 -4.36 -7.37 9.16
C ASP A 283 -4.44 -6.11 8.26
N GLY A 284 -3.38 -5.82 7.53
CA GLY A 284 -3.20 -4.63 6.69
C GLY A 284 -2.35 -3.55 7.37
N CYS A 285 -2.65 -3.23 8.64
CA CYS A 285 -1.91 -2.23 9.42
C CYS A 285 -1.22 -2.78 10.67
N THR A 286 -1.62 -3.96 11.15
CA THR A 286 -1.12 -4.51 12.41
C THR A 286 -0.50 -5.86 12.15
N TYR A 287 0.73 -6.04 12.62
CA TYR A 287 1.32 -7.37 12.68
C TYR A 287 0.57 -8.26 13.68
N ALA A 288 0.19 -9.46 13.26
CA ALA A 288 -0.67 -10.38 14.02
C ALA A 288 0.00 -11.71 14.40
N ALA A 289 1.29 -11.90 14.06
CA ALA A 289 2.02 -13.16 14.32
C ALA A 289 3.00 -13.06 15.51
N THR A 290 3.73 -14.15 15.80
CA THR A 290 4.62 -14.28 16.97
C THR A 290 6.09 -14.52 16.59
N ALA A 291 6.57 -13.93 15.49
CA ALA A 291 7.94 -14.15 15.01
C ALA A 291 8.99 -13.56 15.96
N MET A 292 10.19 -14.16 15.92
CA MET A 292 11.35 -13.70 16.68
C MET A 292 12.53 -13.34 15.78
N ASP A 293 13.33 -12.40 16.27
CA ASP A 293 14.63 -12.08 15.70
C ASP A 293 15.65 -13.24 15.92
N PRO A 294 16.88 -13.14 15.38
CA PRO A 294 17.89 -14.19 15.54
C PRO A 294 18.31 -14.46 16.99
N ARG A 295 18.07 -13.50 17.89
CA ARG A 295 18.40 -13.57 19.31
C ARG A 295 17.23 -14.09 20.16
N GLY A 296 16.05 -14.32 19.56
CA GLY A 296 14.86 -14.79 20.26
C GLY A 296 14.02 -13.65 20.87
N TRP A 297 14.20 -12.41 20.43
CA TRP A 297 13.34 -11.30 20.83
C TRP A 297 12.02 -11.37 20.08
N LEU A 298 10.93 -11.15 20.79
CA LEU A 298 9.59 -11.26 20.22
C LEU A 298 9.09 -9.91 19.70
N PHE A 299 8.48 -9.94 18.53
CA PHE A 299 8.04 -8.76 17.80
C PHE A 299 6.83 -8.02 18.42
N ARG A 300 5.90 -8.78 19.00
CA ARG A 300 4.70 -8.30 19.72
C ARG A 300 4.55 -9.07 21.03
N PRO A 301 5.33 -8.75 22.07
CA PRO A 301 5.26 -9.46 23.35
C PRO A 301 3.90 -9.30 24.04
N ASP A 302 3.15 -8.26 23.70
CA ASP A 302 1.77 -8.00 24.12
C ASP A 302 0.75 -8.96 23.49
N ALA A 303 1.04 -9.56 22.33
CA ALA A 303 0.19 -10.61 21.76
C ALA A 303 0.19 -11.88 22.64
N ILE A 304 1.19 -12.03 23.52
CA ILE A 304 1.22 -13.03 24.59
C ILE A 304 0.70 -12.41 25.89
N ALA A 305 -0.38 -11.62 25.81
CA ALA A 305 -0.96 -10.96 26.98
C ALA A 305 -1.08 -11.95 28.16
N PRO A 306 -0.83 -11.50 29.40
CA PRO A 306 -0.87 -12.33 30.61
C PRO A 306 -2.33 -12.66 30.97
N THR A 307 -3.11 -13.21 30.06
CA THR A 307 -4.11 -14.17 30.47
C THR A 307 -3.33 -15.35 31.05
N PRO A 308 -3.47 -15.67 32.35
CA PRO A 308 -2.74 -16.77 32.97
C PRO A 308 -3.00 -18.02 32.14
N THR A 309 -2.02 -18.42 31.34
CA THR A 309 -2.19 -19.57 30.46
C THR A 309 -2.28 -20.79 31.37
N ARG A 310 -3.31 -21.61 31.10
CA ARG A 310 -3.51 -22.87 31.77
C ARG A 310 -2.34 -23.76 31.41
N PHE A 311 -1.39 -24.02 32.31
CA PHE A 311 -0.56 -25.21 32.15
C PHE A 311 -1.35 -26.42 32.67
N LYS A 312 -2.32 -26.89 31.87
CA LYS A 312 -2.78 -28.29 31.92
C LYS A 312 -1.71 -29.09 31.17
N ILE A 313 -1.03 -30.06 31.80
CA ILE A 313 -0.75 -31.30 31.06
C ILE A 313 -2.05 -32.09 31.14
N LEU A 314 -3.00 -31.78 30.26
CA LEU A 314 -4.12 -32.67 29.95
C LEU A 314 -4.23 -32.77 28.44
N GLU A 315 -4.49 -33.97 27.95
CA GLU A 315 -4.48 -34.39 26.54
C GLU A 315 -5.58 -33.75 25.66
N ASP A 316 -6.28 -32.70 26.13
CA ASP A 316 -7.59 -32.31 25.58
C ASP A 316 -7.91 -30.81 25.51
N GLU A 317 -6.93 -29.90 25.52
CA GLU A 317 -7.17 -28.45 25.32
C GLU A 317 -6.76 -27.96 23.93
N THR A 318 -7.74 -27.52 23.14
CA THR A 318 -7.57 -27.15 21.71
C THR A 318 -6.89 -25.80 21.49
N ASP A 319 -6.87 -24.93 22.49
CA ASP A 319 -6.41 -23.54 22.35
C ASP A 319 -4.87 -23.40 22.34
N LEU A 320 -4.17 -24.47 22.73
CA LEU A 320 -2.71 -24.58 22.73
C LEU A 320 -2.19 -25.66 21.77
N ASP A 321 -3.10 -26.34 21.05
CA ASP A 321 -2.73 -27.36 20.09
C ASP A 321 -1.71 -26.78 19.10
N GLU A 322 -1.96 -25.61 18.48
CA GLU A 322 -1.04 -24.98 17.52
C GLU A 322 0.38 -24.65 18.07
N MET A 323 0.53 -24.46 19.38
CA MET A 323 1.84 -24.19 20.02
C MET A 323 2.62 -25.46 20.37
N TRP A 324 1.93 -26.59 20.61
CA TRP A 324 2.52 -27.81 21.16
C TRP A 324 2.26 -29.06 20.32
N LEU A 325 1.75 -28.91 19.09
CA LEU A 325 1.41 -30.01 18.18
C LEU A 325 2.54 -31.03 18.10
N LYS A 326 2.38 -32.13 18.84
CA LYS A 326 2.83 -33.49 18.54
C LYS A 326 4.26 -33.61 18.00
N ASN A 327 5.14 -34.30 18.73
CA ASN A 327 6.45 -34.62 18.20
C ASN A 327 6.40 -35.69 17.09
N ASN A 328 6.03 -35.23 15.89
CA ASN A 328 6.08 -35.98 14.63
C ASN A 328 7.48 -35.93 14.00
N SER A 329 8.47 -35.36 14.71
CA SER A 329 9.87 -35.37 14.31
C SER A 329 10.50 -36.71 14.70
N THR A 330 11.58 -37.07 14.00
CA THR A 330 12.45 -38.20 14.37
C THR A 330 13.39 -37.88 15.53
N LYS A 331 13.27 -36.70 16.14
CA LYS A 331 14.14 -36.18 17.21
C LYS A 331 13.35 -36.05 18.51
N ASP A 332 13.92 -36.41 19.65
CA ASP A 332 13.22 -36.51 20.94
C ASP A 332 12.94 -35.17 21.68
N TYR A 333 12.99 -34.03 20.98
CA TYR A 333 12.87 -32.69 21.59
C TYR A 333 11.86 -31.82 20.85
N LEU A 334 10.97 -31.16 21.60
CA LEU A 334 10.13 -30.07 21.13
C LEU A 334 10.87 -28.75 21.30
N TYR A 335 10.94 -28.00 20.21
CA TYR A 335 11.46 -26.64 20.17
C TYR A 335 10.25 -25.71 20.07
N PRO A 336 9.86 -25.00 21.15
CA PRO A 336 8.74 -24.09 21.06
C PRO A 336 9.08 -22.99 20.05
N LYS A 337 8.11 -22.64 19.19
CA LYS A 337 8.24 -21.58 18.19
C LYS A 337 8.32 -20.17 18.81
N THR A 338 8.24 -20.06 20.14
CA THR A 338 8.21 -18.82 20.92
C THR A 338 9.11 -18.94 22.15
N LEU A 339 9.97 -17.94 22.40
CA LEU A 339 10.73 -17.84 23.65
C LEU A 339 9.78 -17.38 24.75
N VAL A 340 9.49 -18.27 25.70
CA VAL A 340 8.50 -18.02 26.77
C VAL A 340 9.16 -18.23 28.11
N VAL A 341 9.13 -17.22 28.97
CA VAL A 341 9.45 -17.39 30.39
C VAL A 341 8.25 -18.01 31.07
N THR A 342 8.48 -19.11 31.75
CA THR A 342 7.50 -19.75 32.63
C THR A 342 7.96 -19.60 34.07
N GLU A 343 7.09 -19.05 34.91
CA GLU A 343 7.27 -18.95 36.35
C GLU A 343 6.22 -19.79 37.04
N THR A 344 6.62 -20.55 38.03
CA THR A 344 5.71 -21.28 38.94
C THR A 344 5.89 -20.72 40.33
N GLU A 345 4.79 -20.54 41.05
CA GLU A 345 4.78 -19.91 42.37
C GLU A 345 3.74 -20.57 43.28
N TYR A 346 3.89 -20.35 44.58
CA TYR A 346 2.84 -20.65 45.56
C TYR A 346 2.57 -19.44 46.44
N THR A 347 1.34 -19.32 46.93
CA THR A 347 0.95 -18.30 47.90
C THR A 347 0.52 -18.95 49.20
N LEU A 348 1.16 -18.55 50.30
CA LEU A 348 0.82 -18.95 51.66
C LEU A 348 0.53 -17.70 52.48
N GLY A 349 -0.67 -17.60 53.05
CA GLY A 349 -1.05 -16.46 53.91
C GLY A 349 -0.96 -15.10 53.21
N GLY A 350 -1.18 -15.05 51.90
CA GLY A 350 -1.09 -13.84 51.07
C GLY A 350 0.32 -13.50 50.56
N ASN A 351 1.36 -14.25 50.95
CA ASN A 351 2.72 -14.07 50.44
C ASN A 351 3.01 -15.05 49.30
N THR A 352 3.33 -14.53 48.13
CA THR A 352 3.68 -15.33 46.94
C THR A 352 5.19 -15.56 46.86
N THR A 353 5.58 -16.81 46.64
CA THR A 353 6.98 -17.25 46.51
C THR A 353 7.20 -17.99 45.20
N LEU A 354 8.20 -17.58 44.43
CA LEU A 354 8.62 -18.23 43.20
C LEU A 354 9.28 -19.59 43.50
N LEU A 355 8.75 -20.64 42.90
CA LEU A 355 9.27 -22.02 42.99
C LEU A 355 10.34 -22.26 41.92
N MET A 356 10.01 -21.93 40.69
CA MET A 356 10.87 -22.11 39.52
C MET A 356 10.58 -21.02 38.51
N ARG A 357 11.63 -20.55 37.84
CA ARG A 357 11.57 -19.71 36.65
C ARG A 357 12.45 -20.34 35.59
N ASP A 358 11.92 -20.49 34.40
CA ASP A 358 12.66 -21.05 33.28
C ASP A 358 12.29 -20.37 31.96
N THR A 359 13.18 -20.44 30.96
CA THR A 359 12.97 -19.84 29.63
C THR A 359 12.90 -20.93 28.56
N LEU A 360 11.69 -21.29 28.14
CA LEU A 360 11.45 -22.31 27.12
C LEU A 360 11.84 -21.77 25.73
N GLY A 361 12.57 -22.56 24.93
CA GLY A 361 12.94 -22.20 23.55
C GLY A 361 14.29 -21.48 23.38
N HIS A 362 15.14 -21.49 24.42
CA HIS A 362 16.51 -21.01 24.32
C HIS A 362 17.47 -22.14 23.93
N ASN A 363 18.39 -21.90 23.00
CA ASN A 363 19.58 -22.74 22.81
C ASN A 363 20.63 -22.34 23.86
N ASP A 364 20.37 -22.55 25.14
CA ASP A 364 21.45 -22.36 26.11
C ASP A 364 22.43 -23.52 25.97
N THR A 365 23.72 -23.24 25.90
CA THR A 365 24.76 -24.26 25.85
C THR A 365 25.60 -24.14 27.10
N LEU A 366 25.04 -24.53 28.24
CA LEU A 366 25.87 -24.81 29.40
C LEU A 366 26.55 -26.17 29.18
N TYR A 367 27.87 -26.21 29.33
CA TYR A 367 28.66 -27.45 29.25
C TYR A 367 28.53 -28.27 27.95
N GLY A 368 28.29 -27.63 26.81
CA GLY A 368 28.30 -28.30 25.50
C GLY A 368 27.05 -29.14 25.21
N ARG A 369 25.94 -28.93 25.92
CA ARG A 369 24.63 -29.50 25.58
C ARG A 369 23.54 -28.43 25.68
N THR A 370 22.49 -28.60 24.87
CA THR A 370 21.36 -27.67 24.78
C THR A 370 20.48 -27.81 26.02
N GLU A 371 20.57 -26.86 26.93
CA GLU A 371 19.77 -26.78 28.15
C GLU A 371 18.48 -25.99 27.84
N THR A 372 17.34 -26.46 28.35
CA THR A 372 15.97 -25.91 28.18
C THR A 372 15.13 -26.38 26.96
N ASN A 373 15.19 -27.68 26.65
CA ASN A 373 14.28 -28.31 25.67
C ASN A 373 13.20 -29.15 26.37
N VAL A 374 11.96 -29.12 25.87
CA VAL A 374 10.91 -30.05 26.31
C VAL A 374 11.18 -31.40 25.65
N PHE A 375 11.40 -32.45 26.45
CA PHE A 375 11.66 -33.80 25.94
C PHE A 375 10.34 -34.51 25.66
N VAL A 376 10.10 -34.81 24.39
CA VAL A 376 8.97 -35.64 23.96
C VAL A 376 9.58 -36.71 23.06
N PRO A 377 9.58 -38.00 23.43
CA PRO A 377 10.09 -39.06 22.58
C PRO A 377 9.47 -39.01 21.18
N ALA A 378 10.27 -39.27 20.14
CA ALA A 378 9.80 -39.26 18.76
C ALA A 378 8.54 -40.15 18.57
N ASN A 379 7.51 -39.62 17.91
CA ASN A 379 6.22 -40.29 17.67
C ASN A 379 5.49 -40.73 18.95
N SER A 380 5.56 -39.95 20.02
CA SER A 380 4.88 -40.26 21.28
C SER A 380 4.05 -39.10 21.82
N ASP A 381 3.10 -39.44 22.69
CA ASP A 381 2.24 -38.50 23.40
C ASP A 381 2.76 -38.25 24.85
N TYR A 382 4.03 -38.57 25.13
CA TYR A 382 4.64 -38.39 26.46
C TYR A 382 5.07 -36.94 26.70
N ASN A 383 4.39 -36.25 27.61
CA ASN A 383 4.69 -34.87 28.00
C ASN A 383 5.61 -34.82 29.23
N LEU A 384 6.94 -34.77 29.03
CA LEU A 384 7.94 -34.63 30.09
C LEU A 384 8.77 -33.34 29.90
N ILE A 385 8.73 -32.42 30.87
CA ILE A 385 9.73 -31.36 30.97
C ILE A 385 10.95 -31.95 31.69
N TYR A 386 12.02 -32.20 30.94
CA TYR A 386 13.24 -32.84 31.43
C TYR A 386 14.43 -31.89 31.27
N ALA A 387 15.07 -31.48 32.37
CA ALA A 387 16.46 -31.06 32.33
C ALA A 387 17.31 -32.16 32.96
N ILE A 388 18.52 -32.37 32.44
CA ILE A 388 19.29 -33.62 32.49
C ILE A 388 19.64 -34.12 33.92
N PHE A 389 19.29 -33.38 34.97
CA PHE A 389 19.57 -33.72 36.37
C PHE A 389 18.34 -33.97 37.28
N SER A 390 17.09 -33.85 36.79
CA SER A 390 15.87 -34.38 37.44
C SER A 390 14.63 -34.20 36.55
N PRO A 391 13.62 -35.10 36.63
CA PRO A 391 12.32 -34.84 35.99
C PRO A 391 11.63 -33.66 36.70
N PHE A 392 11.37 -32.56 35.98
CA PHE A 392 10.72 -31.37 36.55
C PHE A 392 9.20 -31.53 36.61
N VAL A 393 8.61 -32.15 35.58
CA VAL A 393 7.17 -32.43 35.53
C VAL A 393 6.93 -33.80 34.89
N ARG A 394 6.34 -34.73 35.65
CA ARG A 394 5.74 -35.98 35.12
C ARG A 394 4.32 -36.09 35.67
N LYS A 395 3.42 -36.76 34.94
CA LYS A 395 2.09 -37.10 35.48
C LYS A 395 2.25 -37.79 36.85
N GLY A 396 1.61 -37.23 37.88
CA GLY A 396 1.69 -37.73 39.26
C GLY A 396 2.93 -37.33 40.09
N TYR A 397 3.82 -36.43 39.63
CA TYR A 397 4.94 -35.92 40.44
C TYR A 397 5.44 -34.57 39.94
N ILE A 398 5.49 -33.61 40.86
CA ILE A 398 5.93 -32.24 40.63
C ILE A 398 7.20 -32.02 41.47
N ASN A 399 8.34 -31.78 40.82
CA ASN A 399 9.56 -31.29 41.48
C ASN A 399 9.93 -29.95 40.86
N LEU A 400 9.58 -28.88 41.57
CA LEU A 400 9.86 -27.51 41.15
C LEU A 400 11.00 -26.98 42.03
N ASN A 401 12.24 -27.27 41.63
CA ASN A 401 13.44 -26.79 42.31
C ASN A 401 13.52 -27.24 43.79
N GLY A 402 13.30 -28.54 44.05
CA GLY A 402 13.35 -29.11 45.40
C GLY A 402 12.04 -29.01 46.19
N HIS A 403 11.00 -28.38 45.62
CA HIS A 403 9.67 -28.38 46.20
C HIS A 403 8.85 -29.57 45.70
N TYR A 404 8.17 -30.28 46.60
CA TYR A 404 7.32 -31.42 46.27
C TYR A 404 6.15 -31.56 47.26
N LEU A 405 5.14 -32.31 46.84
CA LEU A 405 3.99 -32.70 47.67
C LEU A 405 4.10 -34.17 48.05
N ASP A 406 3.73 -34.47 49.29
CA ASP A 406 3.61 -35.84 49.80
C ASP A 406 2.30 -36.00 50.57
N VAL A 407 1.86 -37.24 50.79
CA VAL A 407 0.66 -37.55 51.57
C VAL A 407 1.01 -38.47 52.73
N SER A 408 0.63 -38.07 53.94
CA SER A 408 0.71 -38.92 55.12
C SER A 408 -0.68 -39.37 55.53
N VAL A 409 -0.88 -40.67 55.74
CA VAL A 409 -2.19 -41.20 56.16
C VAL A 409 -2.12 -41.66 57.61
N SER A 410 -3.10 -41.23 58.41
CA SER A 410 -3.22 -41.58 59.82
C SER A 410 -4.68 -41.78 60.25
N ALA A 411 -4.88 -42.40 61.40
CA ALA A 411 -6.18 -42.46 62.08
C ALA A 411 -5.96 -42.19 63.57
N PRO A 412 -5.97 -40.92 64.02
CA PRO A 412 -5.57 -40.56 65.39
C PRO A 412 -6.39 -41.25 66.50
N THR A 413 -7.67 -41.53 66.22
CA THR A 413 -8.59 -42.19 67.16
C THR A 413 -8.54 -43.72 67.10
N ALA A 414 -7.82 -44.30 66.14
CA ALA A 414 -7.72 -45.75 65.92
C ALA A 414 -6.29 -46.17 65.55
N PRO A 415 -5.36 -46.20 66.52
CA PRO A 415 -3.94 -46.47 66.27
C PRO A 415 -3.64 -47.90 65.81
N SER A 416 -4.62 -48.82 65.85
CA SER A 416 -4.48 -50.18 65.34
C SER A 416 -4.64 -50.29 63.82
N LEU A 417 -4.97 -49.19 63.13
CA LEU A 417 -5.08 -49.18 61.68
C LEU A 417 -3.72 -49.04 61.02
N ALA A 418 -3.47 -49.87 60.00
CA ALA A 418 -2.33 -49.75 59.09
C ALA A 418 -2.81 -49.39 57.68
N PHE A 419 -2.00 -48.63 56.95
CA PHE A 419 -2.36 -48.04 55.67
C PHE A 419 -1.43 -48.52 54.56
N VAL A 420 -2.01 -48.84 53.40
CA VAL A 420 -1.30 -49.01 52.14
C VAL A 420 -1.99 -48.11 51.12
N ALA A 421 -1.33 -47.00 50.78
CA ALA A 421 -1.84 -46.01 49.86
C ALA A 421 -1.07 -46.05 48.53
N ALA A 422 -1.78 -45.86 47.42
CA ALA A 422 -1.15 -45.50 46.16
C ALA A 422 -0.58 -44.07 46.25
N PRO A 423 0.42 -43.70 45.43
CA PRO A 423 0.84 -42.31 45.31
C PRO A 423 -0.34 -41.39 44.98
N ALA A 424 -0.38 -40.21 45.59
CA ALA A 424 -1.34 -39.19 45.23
C ALA A 424 -0.88 -38.46 43.95
N GLU A 425 -1.82 -38.21 43.04
CA GLU A 425 -1.62 -37.39 41.85
C GLU A 425 -2.26 -36.01 42.06
N TYR A 426 -1.54 -34.95 41.71
CA TYR A 426 -1.99 -33.57 41.91
C TYR A 426 -2.14 -32.85 40.58
N THR A 427 -3.25 -32.14 40.38
CA THR A 427 -3.52 -31.30 39.21
C THR A 427 -3.85 -29.88 39.65
N ILE A 428 -3.21 -28.88 39.05
CA ILE A 428 -3.42 -27.46 39.36
C ILE A 428 -4.21 -26.82 38.21
N THR A 429 -5.36 -26.20 38.51
CA THR A 429 -6.17 -25.50 37.49
C THR A 429 -6.22 -24.00 37.79
N SER A 430 -5.32 -23.22 37.19
CA SER A 430 -5.20 -21.78 37.42
C SER A 430 -6.46 -20.99 37.02
N ALA A 431 -7.20 -21.42 35.99
CA ALA A 431 -8.36 -20.69 35.47
C ALA A 431 -9.59 -20.69 36.38
N THR A 432 -9.77 -21.72 37.21
CA THR A 432 -10.89 -21.83 38.16
C THR A 432 -10.46 -21.57 39.60
N GLY A 433 -9.16 -21.52 39.87
CA GLY A 433 -8.60 -21.52 41.22
C GLY A 433 -8.79 -22.84 41.96
N ILE A 434 -9.17 -23.92 41.26
CA ILE A 434 -9.44 -25.24 41.84
C ILE A 434 -8.27 -26.19 41.52
N HIS A 435 -7.73 -26.81 42.55
CA HIS A 435 -6.72 -27.87 42.49
C HIS A 435 -7.40 -29.22 42.73
N ARG A 436 -6.99 -30.24 41.98
CA ARG A 436 -7.46 -31.62 42.14
C ARG A 436 -6.38 -32.49 42.74
N THR A 437 -6.76 -33.36 43.67
CA THR A 437 -5.94 -34.46 44.15
C THR A 437 -6.65 -35.78 43.91
N ASP A 438 -5.97 -36.72 43.26
CA ASP A 438 -6.41 -38.07 42.97
C ASP A 438 -5.53 -39.08 43.73
N MET A 439 -6.08 -40.24 44.09
CA MET A 439 -5.31 -41.35 44.65
C MET A 439 -5.97 -42.66 44.23
N ASP A 440 -5.23 -43.53 43.53
CA ASP A 440 -5.79 -44.73 42.89
C ASP A 440 -6.40 -45.72 43.90
N SER A 441 -5.82 -45.82 45.10
CA SER A 441 -6.37 -46.63 46.18
C SER A 441 -5.81 -46.25 47.53
N LEU A 442 -6.61 -46.45 48.57
CA LEU A 442 -6.19 -46.43 49.96
C LEU A 442 -6.78 -47.65 50.66
N ARG A 443 -5.92 -48.61 50.99
CA ARG A 443 -6.30 -49.79 51.78
C ARG A 443 -5.99 -49.55 53.25
N VAL A 444 -7.02 -49.67 54.07
CA VAL A 444 -6.96 -49.59 55.53
C VAL A 444 -7.13 -51.00 56.10
N THR A 445 -6.25 -51.42 57.00
CA THR A 445 -6.29 -52.75 57.63
C THR A 445 -6.27 -52.63 59.14
N ASN A 446 -7.18 -53.31 59.84
CA ASN A 446 -7.15 -53.37 61.29
C ASN A 446 -6.15 -54.44 61.75
N THR A 447 -5.04 -54.00 62.34
CA THR A 447 -3.97 -54.88 62.84
C THR A 447 -4.16 -55.30 64.30
N SER A 448 -5.21 -54.82 64.97
CA SER A 448 -5.55 -55.29 66.32
C SER A 448 -5.92 -56.76 66.30
N ALA A 449 -5.50 -57.49 67.34
CA ALA A 449 -5.92 -58.88 67.54
C ALA A 449 -7.26 -59.01 68.29
N THR A 450 -7.75 -57.93 68.91
CA THR A 450 -8.87 -58.00 69.87
C THR A 450 -9.91 -56.90 69.73
N VAL A 451 -9.59 -55.78 69.08
CA VAL A 451 -10.47 -54.59 69.00
C VAL A 451 -11.04 -54.46 67.60
N THR A 452 -12.35 -54.31 67.50
CA THR A 452 -13.04 -53.91 66.26
C THR A 452 -13.03 -52.39 66.15
N VAL A 453 -12.58 -51.85 65.02
CA VAL A 453 -12.63 -50.41 64.74
C VAL A 453 -14.04 -50.07 64.22
N ALA A 454 -14.68 -49.07 64.81
CA ALA A 454 -16.06 -48.72 64.50
C ALA A 454 -16.19 -48.10 63.09
N MET A 455 -17.35 -48.31 62.45
CA MET A 455 -17.73 -47.48 61.30
C MET A 455 -17.80 -46.01 61.75
N GLY A 456 -17.54 -45.08 60.84
CA GLY A 456 -17.48 -43.66 61.20
C GLY A 456 -16.11 -43.20 61.70
N THR A 457 -15.11 -44.09 61.79
CA THR A 457 -13.75 -43.70 62.16
C THR A 457 -13.11 -42.85 61.06
N ASP A 458 -12.58 -41.69 61.44
CA ASP A 458 -11.90 -40.78 60.51
C ASP A 458 -10.51 -41.29 60.14
N ILE A 459 -10.26 -41.34 58.82
CA ILE A 459 -8.98 -41.59 58.20
C ILE A 459 -8.51 -40.26 57.63
N VAL A 460 -7.42 -39.74 58.17
CA VAL A 460 -6.88 -38.42 57.81
C VAL A 460 -5.72 -38.63 56.85
N ALA A 461 -5.88 -38.15 55.61
CA ALA A 461 -4.80 -38.00 54.65
C ALA A 461 -4.33 -36.55 54.67
N THR A 462 -3.17 -36.30 55.25
CA THR A 462 -2.53 -34.98 55.31
C THR A 462 -1.65 -34.81 54.08
N ASP A 463 -2.04 -33.90 53.18
CA ASP A 463 -1.19 -33.46 52.09
C ASP A 463 -0.18 -32.46 52.64
N ILE A 464 1.11 -32.70 52.42
CA ILE A 464 2.21 -31.92 52.97
C ILE A 464 3.04 -31.36 51.82
N PHE A 465 3.25 -30.04 51.84
CA PHE A 465 4.11 -29.35 50.89
C PHE A 465 5.49 -29.12 51.50
N TYR A 466 6.53 -29.58 50.81
CA TYR A 466 7.92 -29.50 51.24
C TYR A 466 8.75 -28.58 50.36
N ASN A 467 9.78 -27.98 50.96
CA ASN A 467 10.96 -27.44 50.29
C ASN A 467 12.18 -28.21 50.81
N GLY A 468 12.71 -29.13 49.99
CA GLY A 468 13.72 -30.10 50.42
C GLY A 468 13.20 -30.97 51.56
N SER A 469 13.86 -30.93 52.72
CA SER A 469 13.41 -31.66 53.92
C SER A 469 12.50 -30.83 54.85
N THR A 470 12.21 -29.57 54.51
CA THR A 470 11.45 -28.66 55.38
C THR A 470 9.98 -28.62 54.95
N GLN A 471 9.07 -28.92 55.86
CA GLN A 471 7.63 -28.74 55.63
C GLN A 471 7.30 -27.24 55.56
N VAL A 472 6.71 -26.82 54.44
CA VAL A 472 6.25 -25.45 54.18
C VAL A 472 4.82 -25.27 54.69
N SER A 473 3.93 -26.20 54.35
CA SER A 473 2.53 -26.17 54.74
C SER A 473 1.91 -27.57 54.66
N SER A 474 0.70 -27.72 55.20
CA SER A 474 -0.08 -28.96 55.06
C SER A 474 -1.58 -28.68 55.06
N GLY A 475 -2.36 -29.64 54.55
CA GLY A 475 -3.82 -29.61 54.58
C GLY A 475 -4.38 -31.02 54.71
N ASP A 476 -5.42 -31.16 55.52
CA ASP A 476 -6.02 -32.47 55.82
C ASP A 476 -7.22 -32.76 54.91
N ARG A 477 -7.26 -33.99 54.39
CA ARG A 477 -8.42 -34.62 53.78
C ARG A 477 -8.94 -35.71 54.70
N ILE A 478 -10.23 -35.67 55.02
CA ILE A 478 -10.84 -36.62 55.96
C ILE A 478 -11.74 -37.57 55.18
N TYR A 479 -11.45 -38.87 55.29
CA TYR A 479 -12.29 -39.94 54.77
C TYR A 479 -12.89 -40.73 55.93
N THR A 480 -14.18 -40.96 55.90
CA THR A 480 -14.86 -41.71 56.96
C THR A 480 -14.94 -43.18 56.59
N LEU A 481 -14.50 -44.05 57.49
CA LEU A 481 -14.56 -45.50 57.30
C LEU A 481 -16.03 -45.96 57.22
N PRO A 482 -16.47 -46.56 56.10
CA PRO A 482 -17.90 -46.81 55.87
C PRO A 482 -18.43 -48.03 56.63
N ASN A 483 -17.55 -48.99 56.97
CA ASN A 483 -17.92 -50.22 57.68
C ASN A 483 -17.00 -50.43 58.88
N ALA A 484 -17.50 -51.06 59.95
CA ALA A 484 -16.65 -51.48 61.05
C ALA A 484 -15.65 -52.55 60.56
N LEU A 485 -14.42 -52.51 61.07
CA LEU A 485 -13.35 -53.46 60.72
C LEU A 485 -13.02 -54.33 61.93
N ALA A 486 -13.36 -55.61 61.87
CA ALA A 486 -12.95 -56.59 62.86
C ALA A 486 -11.42 -56.84 62.81
N PRO A 487 -10.83 -57.45 63.84
CA PRO A 487 -9.42 -57.89 63.81
C PRO A 487 -9.03 -58.58 62.50
N GLY A 488 -8.04 -58.05 61.78
CA GLY A 488 -7.52 -58.60 60.52
C GLY A 488 -8.27 -58.22 59.25
N GLU A 489 -9.39 -57.51 59.33
CA GLU A 489 -10.15 -57.06 58.15
C GLU A 489 -9.55 -55.82 57.50
N SER A 490 -9.80 -55.66 56.19
CA SER A 490 -9.40 -54.50 55.42
C SER A 490 -10.57 -53.86 54.68
N TYR A 491 -10.50 -52.56 54.46
CA TYR A 491 -11.34 -51.81 53.53
C TYR A 491 -10.46 -51.05 52.54
N THR A 492 -10.85 -51.01 51.26
CA THR A 492 -10.14 -50.24 50.23
C THR A 492 -11.08 -49.18 49.67
N PHE A 493 -10.70 -47.91 49.82
CA PHE A 493 -11.39 -46.80 49.19
C PHE A 493 -11.17 -46.82 47.67
N SER A 494 -12.21 -46.51 46.89
CA SER A 494 -12.10 -46.41 45.44
C SER A 494 -11.43 -45.09 45.04
N ALA A 495 -10.81 -45.02 43.86
CA ALA A 495 -10.19 -43.80 43.36
C ALA A 495 -11.17 -42.61 43.28
N VAL A 496 -12.45 -42.89 43.00
CA VAL A 496 -13.50 -41.86 42.94
C VAL A 496 -13.77 -41.25 44.31
N ASP A 497 -13.74 -42.05 45.37
CA ASP A 497 -13.98 -41.59 46.75
C ASP A 497 -12.81 -40.78 47.30
N LEU A 498 -11.62 -40.94 46.71
CA LEU A 498 -10.37 -40.30 47.12
C LEU A 498 -10.06 -39.02 46.33
N ARG A 499 -10.88 -38.69 45.33
CA ARG A 499 -10.75 -37.48 44.53
C ARG A 499 -11.24 -36.27 45.30
N VAL A 500 -10.40 -35.24 45.39
CA VAL A 500 -10.74 -33.96 46.03
C VAL A 500 -10.44 -32.81 45.10
N ASP A 501 -11.44 -31.94 44.91
CA ASP A 501 -11.31 -30.65 44.22
C ASP A 501 -11.39 -29.53 45.27
N ALA A 502 -10.32 -28.74 45.42
CA ALA A 502 -10.22 -27.72 46.46
C ALA A 502 -9.45 -26.47 45.97
N THR A 503 -9.73 -25.30 46.54
CA THR A 503 -9.01 -24.06 46.16
C THR A 503 -7.63 -23.93 46.80
N LEU A 504 -7.30 -24.81 47.74
CA LEU A 504 -6.00 -24.90 48.40
C LEU A 504 -5.50 -26.34 48.29
N LEU A 505 -4.22 -26.50 48.01
CA LEU A 505 -3.53 -27.78 48.03
C LEU A 505 -2.45 -27.73 49.10
N ALA A 506 -2.50 -28.66 50.07
CA ALA A 506 -1.63 -28.63 51.25
C ALA A 506 -1.57 -27.25 51.95
N GLY A 507 -2.68 -26.49 51.94
CA GLY A 507 -2.77 -25.17 52.58
C GLY A 507 -2.25 -23.98 51.76
N VAL A 508 -1.85 -24.18 50.49
CA VAL A 508 -1.36 -23.11 49.60
C VAL A 508 -2.14 -23.05 48.29
N THR A 509 -2.14 -21.89 47.64
CA THR A 509 -2.54 -21.77 46.22
C THR A 509 -1.31 -21.85 45.35
N PHE A 510 -1.38 -22.53 44.21
CA PHE A 510 -0.31 -22.56 43.23
C PHE A 510 -0.64 -21.68 42.01
N GLY A 511 0.35 -20.96 41.50
CA GLY A 511 0.26 -20.09 40.32
C GLY A 511 1.27 -20.49 39.25
N VAL A 512 0.91 -20.22 37.99
CA VAL A 512 1.81 -20.34 36.84
C VAL A 512 1.64 -19.11 35.98
N ASN A 513 2.75 -18.44 35.66
CA ASN A 513 2.80 -17.24 34.84
C ASN A 513 3.63 -17.52 33.59
N THR A 514 3.12 -17.12 32.42
CA THR A 514 3.86 -17.18 31.16
C THR A 514 3.96 -15.80 30.54
N TYR A 515 5.14 -15.41 30.09
CA TYR A 515 5.34 -14.13 29.43
C TYR A 515 6.58 -14.14 28.53
N ALA A 516 6.65 -13.19 27.60
CA ALA A 516 7.85 -12.99 26.79
C ALA A 516 9.00 -12.43 27.65
N PRO A 517 10.22 -12.99 27.62
CA PRO A 517 11.35 -12.53 28.43
C PRO A 517 11.71 -11.06 28.19
N TYR A 518 11.39 -10.54 27.01
CA TYR A 518 11.62 -9.16 26.60
C TYR A 518 10.25 -8.50 26.40
N ARG A 519 9.84 -7.67 27.37
CA ARG A 519 8.50 -7.05 27.42
C ARG A 519 8.44 -5.64 26.79
N ASP A 520 9.59 -5.01 26.58
CA ASP A 520 9.69 -3.58 26.27
C ASP A 520 9.90 -3.27 24.78
N THR A 521 9.81 -4.25 23.88
CA THR A 521 10.02 -4.04 22.45
C THR A 521 8.71 -4.12 21.69
N THR A 522 8.31 -3.00 21.09
CA THR A 522 7.08 -2.87 20.32
C THR A 522 7.37 -2.76 18.83
N GLY A 523 6.82 -3.69 18.05
CA GLY A 523 6.26 -3.46 16.70
C GLY A 523 7.23 -3.31 15.52
N THR A 524 6.67 -3.42 14.30
CA THR A 524 7.19 -2.85 13.05
C THR A 524 6.39 -1.58 12.92
N THR A 525 7.00 -0.44 12.64
CA THR A 525 6.28 0.75 12.21
C THR A 525 5.60 0.49 10.86
N SER A 526 4.35 0.03 10.89
CA SER A 526 3.46 -0.08 9.74
C SER A 526 3.21 1.27 9.07
N GLU A 527 3.51 2.36 9.79
CA GLU A 527 3.44 3.72 9.28
C GLU A 527 4.57 4.07 8.32
N ASN A 528 5.62 3.24 8.24
CA ASN A 528 6.77 3.54 7.41
C ASN A 528 6.50 3.26 5.93
N VAL A 529 6.70 4.27 5.06
CA VAL A 529 6.49 4.15 3.61
C VAL A 529 7.34 3.04 2.97
N MET A 530 8.48 2.68 3.55
CA MET A 530 9.40 1.65 3.04
C MET A 530 9.14 0.24 3.62
N SER A 531 7.96 -0.03 4.21
CA SER A 531 7.66 -1.26 4.96
C SER A 531 6.70 -2.26 4.31
N TYR A 532 6.06 -1.89 3.19
CA TYR A 532 5.10 -2.70 2.42
C TYR A 532 3.83 -3.11 3.19
N TYR A 533 3.50 -2.40 4.28
CA TYR A 533 2.14 -2.42 4.82
C TYR A 533 1.19 -1.66 3.89
N ASP A 534 -0.13 -1.84 4.09
CA ASP A 534 -1.13 -1.22 3.23
C ASP A 534 -0.97 0.31 3.21
N ASP A 535 -1.23 0.92 2.04
CA ASP A 535 -1.09 2.37 1.79
C ASP A 535 -1.86 3.25 2.80
N VAL A 536 -2.92 2.73 3.41
CA VAL A 536 -3.72 3.44 4.43
C VAL A 536 -2.94 3.63 5.74
N CYS A 537 -1.96 2.77 6.02
CA CYS A 537 -1.13 2.81 7.20
C CYS A 537 0.20 3.52 6.91
N ALA A 538 0.79 3.25 5.75
CA ALA A 538 2.11 3.75 5.36
C ALA A 538 2.12 5.26 5.06
N THR A 539 2.21 6.10 6.10
CA THR A 539 2.01 7.55 6.00
C THR A 539 3.27 8.40 6.17
N GLN A 540 4.41 7.84 6.58
CA GLN A 540 5.58 8.65 6.94
C GLN A 540 6.94 7.96 6.72
N PHE A 541 7.99 8.78 6.73
CA PHE A 541 9.38 8.33 6.88
C PHE A 541 9.84 8.55 8.31
N SER A 542 10.83 7.79 8.78
CA SER A 542 11.48 8.05 10.07
C SER A 542 12.34 9.32 10.03
N ASN A 543 12.79 9.81 11.19
CA ASN A 543 13.62 11.01 11.27
C ASN A 543 15.00 10.79 10.63
N GLU A 544 15.62 9.65 10.90
CA GLU A 544 16.90 9.29 10.30
C GLU A 544 16.74 9.06 8.79
N GLN A 545 15.64 8.45 8.32
CA GLN A 545 15.33 8.33 6.89
C GLN A 545 15.20 9.72 6.25
N GLY A 546 14.50 10.65 6.91
CA GLY A 546 14.40 12.04 6.48
C GLY A 546 15.78 12.71 6.33
N ASP A 547 16.66 12.54 7.32
CA ASP A 547 18.03 13.06 7.25
C ASP A 547 18.86 12.39 6.14
N ALA A 548 18.70 11.08 5.92
CA ALA A 548 19.35 10.36 4.84
C ALA A 548 18.97 10.90 3.46
N MET A 549 17.69 11.18 3.24
CA MET A 549 17.21 11.80 2.00
C MET A 549 17.79 13.21 1.82
N LYS A 550 17.81 14.06 2.87
CA LYS A 550 18.45 15.39 2.82
C LYS A 550 19.91 15.31 2.42
N MET A 551 20.65 14.34 2.97
CA MET A 551 22.05 14.12 2.61
C MET A 551 22.22 13.69 1.15
N ASP A 552 21.36 12.81 0.62
CA ASP A 552 21.38 12.40 -0.79
C ASP A 552 21.07 13.57 -1.73
N ILE A 553 20.06 14.37 -1.39
CA ILE A 553 19.71 15.60 -2.11
C ILE A 553 20.90 16.57 -2.15
N ALA A 554 21.57 16.80 -1.03
CA ALA A 554 22.73 17.68 -0.96
C ALA A 554 23.96 17.12 -1.68
N SER A 555 24.22 15.81 -1.59
CA SER A 555 25.38 15.18 -2.24
C SER A 555 25.24 15.22 -3.76
N ARG A 556 24.03 15.04 -4.27
CA ARG A 556 23.68 15.15 -5.70
C ARG A 556 23.48 16.59 -6.17
N GLY A 557 23.52 17.56 -5.26
CA GLY A 557 23.48 19.00 -5.55
C GLY A 557 22.08 19.57 -5.75
N PHE A 558 21.02 18.77 -5.62
CA PHE A 558 19.62 19.21 -5.77
C PHE A 558 19.29 20.41 -4.87
N SER A 559 19.89 20.51 -3.68
CA SER A 559 19.72 21.66 -2.78
C SER A 559 20.28 22.99 -3.29
N THR A 560 21.02 22.98 -4.41
CA THR A 560 21.68 24.18 -4.97
C THR A 560 21.52 24.31 -6.49
N LEU A 561 21.17 23.23 -7.18
CA LEU A 561 21.05 23.18 -8.64
C LEU A 561 19.82 23.93 -9.14
N TYR A 562 18.74 23.93 -8.36
CA TYR A 562 17.46 24.51 -8.74
C TYR A 562 17.20 25.74 -7.89
N SER A 563 16.91 26.85 -8.56
CA SER A 563 16.41 28.04 -7.89
C SER A 563 14.95 27.83 -7.50
N THR A 564 14.49 28.55 -6.47
CA THR A 564 13.07 28.67 -6.16
C THR A 564 12.29 28.98 -7.44
N PRO A 565 11.29 28.17 -7.81
CA PRO A 565 10.43 28.45 -8.95
C PRO A 565 9.77 29.83 -8.83
N SER A 566 9.34 30.40 -9.94
CA SER A 566 8.62 31.68 -9.89
C SER A 566 7.23 31.49 -9.25
N ASP A 567 7.07 31.92 -8.00
CA ASP A 567 5.85 31.72 -7.19
C ASP A 567 4.75 32.74 -7.45
N ILE A 568 4.43 33.01 -8.72
CA ILE A 568 3.21 33.77 -9.00
C ILE A 568 2.04 32.81 -8.81
N THR A 569 1.39 32.87 -7.64
CA THR A 569 0.16 32.12 -7.39
C THR A 569 -0.90 32.53 -8.41
N ILE A 570 -1.41 31.55 -9.15
CA ILE A 570 -2.47 31.76 -10.12
C ILE A 570 -3.79 31.87 -9.35
N ILE A 571 -4.45 33.03 -9.45
CA ILE A 571 -5.75 33.29 -8.81
C ILE A 571 -6.88 33.54 -9.82
N ASP A 572 -6.52 33.71 -11.09
CA ASP A 572 -7.46 33.99 -12.18
C ASP A 572 -7.72 32.73 -13.00
N THR A 573 -8.94 32.61 -13.52
CA THR A 573 -9.34 31.54 -14.44
C THR A 573 -9.04 31.94 -15.89
N ALA A 574 -8.69 30.97 -16.73
CA ALA A 574 -8.68 31.18 -18.18
C ALA A 574 -10.10 31.40 -18.72
N VAL A 575 -10.21 32.24 -19.74
CA VAL A 575 -11.43 32.57 -20.49
C VAL A 575 -11.33 31.92 -21.86
N VAL A 576 -12.33 31.09 -22.17
CA VAL A 576 -12.45 30.40 -23.45
C VAL A 576 -12.71 31.41 -24.58
N ILE A 577 -11.91 31.35 -25.65
CA ILE A 577 -12.06 32.17 -26.87
C ILE A 577 -12.69 31.36 -28.00
N HIS A 578 -12.26 30.11 -28.21
CA HIS A 578 -12.77 29.26 -29.29
C HIS A 578 -12.49 27.77 -29.01
N PRO A 579 -13.45 26.84 -29.26
CA PRO A 579 -14.86 27.09 -29.54
C PRO A 579 -15.58 27.60 -28.28
N VAL A 580 -16.41 28.63 -28.42
CA VAL A 580 -17.23 29.15 -27.29
C VAL A 580 -18.41 28.22 -26.96
N ASP A 581 -19.02 28.42 -25.80
CA ASP A 581 -20.17 27.60 -25.38
C ASP A 581 -21.35 27.71 -26.37
N ASN A 582 -21.99 26.56 -26.62
CA ASN A 582 -23.03 26.33 -27.62
C ASN A 582 -22.65 26.67 -29.08
N SER A 583 -21.35 26.66 -29.43
CA SER A 583 -20.89 26.92 -30.80
C SER A 583 -20.89 25.68 -31.70
N ILE A 584 -20.58 25.91 -32.98
CA ILE A 584 -20.42 24.88 -34.01
C ILE A 584 -19.00 24.97 -34.58
N ALA A 585 -18.29 23.84 -34.59
CA ALA A 585 -17.07 23.66 -35.36
C ALA A 585 -17.44 23.08 -36.74
N PRO A 586 -17.21 23.81 -37.85
CA PRO A 586 -17.64 23.40 -39.18
C PRO A 586 -16.79 22.30 -39.81
N GLN A 587 -15.63 22.00 -39.21
CA GLN A 587 -14.70 20.98 -39.67
C GLN A 587 -14.21 20.12 -38.48
N PRO A 588 -13.82 18.85 -38.71
CA PRO A 588 -13.25 17.97 -37.70
C PRO A 588 -11.97 18.48 -37.05
N LEU A 589 -11.14 19.24 -37.77
CA LEU A 589 -9.94 19.87 -37.21
C LEU A 589 -10.35 21.13 -36.44
N VAL A 590 -10.36 21.05 -35.11
CA VAL A 590 -10.84 22.10 -34.22
C VAL A 590 -9.66 22.83 -33.56
N HIS A 591 -9.71 24.15 -33.61
CA HIS A 591 -8.80 25.03 -32.89
C HIS A 591 -9.36 25.32 -31.50
N PHE A 592 -8.57 25.12 -30.46
CA PHE A 592 -8.87 25.53 -29.09
C PHE A 592 -8.03 26.74 -28.76
N ALA A 593 -8.63 27.80 -28.21
CA ALA A 593 -7.92 29.03 -27.85
C ALA A 593 -8.53 29.68 -26.60
N TRP A 594 -7.68 30.27 -25.76
CA TRP A 594 -8.05 30.96 -24.52
C TRP A 594 -7.14 32.18 -24.29
N ASN A 595 -7.51 33.06 -23.36
CA ASN A 595 -6.65 34.20 -23.00
C ASN A 595 -5.47 33.75 -22.11
N PRO A 596 -4.32 34.42 -22.20
CA PRO A 596 -3.23 34.20 -21.24
C PRO A 596 -3.65 34.61 -19.83
N VAL A 597 -3.27 33.81 -18.84
CA VAL A 597 -3.46 34.06 -17.41
C VAL A 597 -2.14 34.49 -16.78
N ASN A 598 -2.17 35.52 -15.95
CA ASN A 598 -0.96 36.01 -15.28
C ASN A 598 -0.36 34.93 -14.37
N GLY A 599 0.95 34.69 -14.48
CA GLY A 599 1.65 33.66 -13.71
C GLY A 599 1.54 32.24 -14.29
N ALA A 600 0.67 31.99 -15.26
CA ALA A 600 0.58 30.68 -15.92
C ALA A 600 1.72 30.49 -16.93
N THR A 601 2.42 29.36 -16.84
CA THR A 601 3.49 28.96 -17.79
C THR A 601 3.07 27.78 -18.66
N MET A 602 1.97 27.11 -18.31
CA MET A 602 1.36 26.05 -19.09
C MET A 602 -0.14 25.94 -18.78
N TYR A 603 -0.84 25.13 -19.56
CA TYR A 603 -2.28 24.93 -19.47
C TYR A 603 -2.62 23.46 -19.66
N HIS A 604 -3.52 22.96 -18.84
CA HIS A 604 -4.12 21.63 -18.96
C HIS A 604 -5.44 21.74 -19.71
N LEU A 605 -5.47 21.20 -20.93
CA LEU A 605 -6.64 21.18 -21.80
C LEU A 605 -7.29 19.79 -21.76
N ARG A 606 -8.58 19.75 -21.42
CA ARG A 606 -9.40 18.54 -21.45
C ARG A 606 -10.56 18.73 -22.40
N VAL A 607 -10.69 17.81 -23.36
CA VAL A 607 -11.79 17.75 -24.35
C VAL A 607 -12.39 16.36 -24.28
N TYR A 608 -13.71 16.24 -24.12
CA TYR A 608 -14.37 14.94 -24.08
C TYR A 608 -15.74 14.97 -24.71
N GLU A 609 -16.09 13.86 -25.35
CA GLU A 609 -17.38 13.67 -25.99
C GLU A 609 -18.50 13.58 -24.94
N ILE A 610 -19.62 14.23 -25.24
CA ILE A 610 -20.80 14.27 -24.39
C ILE A 610 -22.03 13.76 -25.14
N ASN A 611 -22.95 13.14 -24.40
CA ASN A 611 -24.21 12.69 -24.95
C ASN A 611 -25.23 13.86 -25.11
N ALA A 612 -26.45 13.53 -25.56
CA ALA A 612 -27.47 14.54 -25.84
C ALA A 612 -27.91 15.37 -24.62
N ILE A 613 -27.75 14.85 -23.40
CA ILE A 613 -28.10 15.51 -22.13
C ILE A 613 -26.89 16.20 -21.48
N GLY A 614 -25.72 16.18 -22.12
CA GLY A 614 -24.51 16.85 -21.62
C GLY A 614 -23.70 16.04 -20.61
N ALA A 615 -23.94 14.73 -20.49
CA ALA A 615 -23.10 13.85 -19.68
C ALA A 615 -21.97 13.25 -20.52
N MET A 616 -20.80 13.04 -19.91
CA MET A 616 -19.64 12.41 -20.56
C MET A 616 -20.03 11.05 -21.15
N LEU A 617 -19.67 10.81 -22.42
CA LEU A 617 -19.96 9.58 -23.12
C LEU A 617 -18.94 8.49 -22.73
N LEU A 618 -19.41 7.39 -22.14
CA LEU A 618 -18.58 6.23 -21.84
C LEU A 618 -18.03 5.62 -23.14
N GLY A 619 -16.70 5.53 -23.26
CA GLY A 619 -16.03 5.09 -24.48
C GLY A 619 -16.05 6.11 -25.62
N GLY A 620 -16.52 7.34 -25.37
CA GLY A 620 -16.44 8.45 -26.31
C GLY A 620 -15.02 8.98 -26.48
N GLN A 621 -14.80 9.77 -27.52
CA GLN A 621 -13.50 10.35 -27.79
C GLN A 621 -13.10 11.36 -26.70
N GLN A 622 -11.87 11.26 -26.20
CA GLN A 622 -11.32 12.17 -25.19
C GLN A 622 -9.89 12.55 -25.56
N PHE A 623 -9.54 13.81 -25.27
CA PHE A 623 -8.19 14.34 -25.35
C PHE A 623 -7.83 15.03 -24.03
N ASP A 624 -6.63 14.76 -23.56
CA ASP A 624 -6.08 15.26 -22.31
C ASP A 624 -4.62 15.62 -22.53
N VAL A 625 -4.29 16.92 -22.52
CA VAL A 625 -2.96 17.41 -22.88
C VAL A 625 -2.55 18.61 -22.03
N MET A 626 -1.25 18.73 -21.78
CA MET A 626 -0.63 19.95 -21.23
C MET A 626 0.17 20.66 -22.32
N VAL A 627 -0.01 21.98 -22.42
CA VAL A 627 0.64 22.81 -23.44
C VAL A 627 1.20 24.09 -22.82
N THR A 628 2.25 24.66 -23.41
CA THR A 628 2.81 25.96 -22.97
C THR A 628 2.19 27.17 -23.65
N GLY A 629 1.47 26.95 -24.76
CA GLY A 629 0.77 27.99 -25.52
C GLY A 629 -0.61 28.30 -24.97
N THR A 630 -1.29 29.24 -25.62
CA THR A 630 -2.68 29.63 -25.35
C THR A 630 -3.67 29.09 -26.38
N ASP A 631 -3.20 28.14 -27.19
CA ASP A 631 -3.97 27.48 -28.22
C ASP A 631 -3.50 26.04 -28.46
N TYR A 632 -4.38 25.23 -29.05
CA TYR A 632 -4.12 23.84 -29.42
C TYR A 632 -5.02 23.39 -30.57
N TRP A 633 -4.51 22.57 -31.48
CA TRP A 633 -5.29 22.01 -32.58
C TRP A 633 -5.54 20.52 -32.36
N GLN A 634 -6.79 20.09 -32.48
CA GLN A 634 -7.16 18.69 -32.31
C GLN A 634 -8.22 18.27 -33.34
N THR A 635 -8.01 17.12 -33.96
CA THR A 635 -9.00 16.48 -34.82
C THR A 635 -10.00 15.70 -33.97
N LEU A 636 -11.29 15.99 -34.16
CA LEU A 636 -12.43 15.40 -33.45
C LEU A 636 -13.36 14.64 -34.38
N ASN A 637 -14.13 13.68 -33.87
CA ASN A 637 -15.11 12.95 -34.67
C ASN A 637 -16.25 13.87 -35.14
N ASP A 638 -16.61 13.75 -36.42
CA ASP A 638 -17.76 14.41 -37.04
C ASP A 638 -19.09 13.94 -36.43
N GLY A 639 -20.07 14.83 -36.34
CA GLY A 639 -21.42 14.56 -35.82
C GLY A 639 -21.52 14.49 -34.29
N SER A 640 -20.38 14.57 -33.59
CA SER A 640 -20.29 14.45 -32.14
C SER A 640 -20.44 15.80 -31.41
N ARG A 641 -20.77 15.71 -30.12
CA ARG A 641 -20.82 16.85 -29.18
C ARG A 641 -19.65 16.74 -28.22
N TYR A 642 -18.99 17.85 -27.95
CA TYR A 642 -17.87 17.88 -27.01
C TYR A 642 -18.10 18.94 -25.94
N GLU A 643 -17.56 18.68 -24.76
CA GLU A 643 -17.33 19.66 -23.71
C GLU A 643 -15.82 19.79 -23.50
N TRP A 644 -15.34 21.02 -23.29
CA TRP A 644 -13.94 21.26 -23.00
C TRP A 644 -13.74 22.28 -21.89
N VAL A 645 -12.59 22.18 -21.24
CA VAL A 645 -12.15 23.05 -20.15
C VAL A 645 -10.64 23.20 -20.21
N VAL A 646 -10.15 24.38 -19.82
CA VAL A 646 -8.72 24.66 -19.70
C VAL A 646 -8.37 25.17 -18.31
N THR A 647 -7.34 24.59 -17.70
CA THR A 647 -6.84 24.98 -16.38
C THR A 647 -5.46 25.63 -16.53
N PRO A 648 -5.26 26.88 -16.12
CA PRO A 648 -3.94 27.51 -16.07
C PRO A 648 -3.09 26.85 -14.99
N LEU A 649 -1.82 26.60 -15.30
CA LEU A 649 -0.86 25.95 -14.40
C LEU A 649 0.49 26.66 -14.46
N ASN A 650 1.28 26.50 -13.41
CA ASN A 650 2.72 26.77 -13.46
C ASN A 650 3.50 25.72 -12.66
N ALA A 651 4.79 25.98 -12.41
CA ALA A 651 5.66 25.04 -11.73
C ALA A 651 5.10 24.57 -10.39
N THR A 652 4.52 25.47 -9.58
CA THR A 652 4.06 25.23 -8.19
C THR A 652 2.54 25.30 -8.02
N THR A 653 1.81 25.93 -8.95
CA THR A 653 0.35 26.02 -8.96
C THR A 653 -0.23 24.97 -9.91
N PHE A 654 -0.43 23.77 -9.38
CA PHE A 654 -1.05 22.65 -10.11
C PHE A 654 -2.05 21.83 -9.28
N CYS A 655 -2.14 22.09 -7.96
CA CYS A 655 -3.07 21.41 -7.05
C CYS A 655 -4.45 22.07 -6.96
N ASP A 656 -4.57 23.34 -7.35
CA ASP A 656 -5.83 24.07 -7.26
C ASP A 656 -6.74 23.74 -8.45
N ARG A 657 -7.88 23.11 -8.17
CA ARG A 657 -8.90 22.80 -9.19
C ARG A 657 -9.90 23.95 -9.40
N GLY A 658 -9.88 24.97 -8.54
CA GLY A 658 -10.79 26.11 -8.57
C GLY A 658 -10.49 27.13 -9.68
N ILE A 659 -9.30 27.06 -10.29
CA ILE A 659 -8.85 28.00 -11.32
C ILE A 659 -9.15 27.54 -12.76
N ALA A 660 -9.86 26.42 -12.94
CA ALA A 660 -10.30 25.95 -14.24
C ALA A 660 -11.26 26.96 -14.91
N SER A 661 -11.19 27.07 -16.25
CA SER A 661 -12.10 27.90 -17.03
C SER A 661 -13.57 27.47 -16.87
N GLU A 662 -14.49 28.35 -17.26
CA GLU A 662 -15.84 27.89 -17.58
C GLU A 662 -15.78 26.82 -18.68
N LYS A 663 -16.67 25.83 -18.57
CA LYS A 663 -16.79 24.75 -19.55
C LYS A 663 -17.51 25.25 -20.79
N ALA A 664 -17.02 24.89 -21.96
CA ALA A 664 -17.66 25.21 -23.23
C ALA A 664 -18.09 23.95 -23.98
N LYS A 665 -19.34 23.93 -24.43
CA LYS A 665 -19.93 22.85 -25.23
C LYS A 665 -20.02 23.26 -26.68
N PHE A 666 -19.73 22.35 -27.59
CA PHE A 666 -19.86 22.63 -29.02
C PHE A 666 -20.17 21.35 -29.82
N ARG A 667 -20.57 21.53 -31.07
CA ARG A 667 -20.82 20.45 -32.03
C ARG A 667 -19.83 20.47 -33.16
N VAL A 668 -19.34 19.31 -33.55
CA VAL A 668 -18.45 19.15 -34.70
C VAL A 668 -19.26 18.69 -35.90
N TYR A 669 -19.03 19.31 -37.04
CA TYR A 669 -19.50 18.83 -38.34
C TYR A 669 -18.33 18.70 -39.31
N ASN A 670 -18.55 17.98 -40.40
CA ASN A 670 -17.68 17.95 -41.58
C ASN A 670 -18.38 18.60 -42.77
N TRP A 671 -18.52 19.92 -42.74
CA TRP A 671 -19.16 20.64 -43.84
C TRP A 671 -18.28 20.57 -45.09
N ASN A 672 -18.81 19.96 -46.15
CA ASN A 672 -18.19 20.00 -47.48
C ASN A 672 -18.06 21.45 -47.94
N VAL A 673 -16.84 21.97 -47.99
CA VAL A 673 -16.51 23.28 -48.60
C VAL A 673 -16.05 23.13 -50.06
N GLY A 674 -16.14 21.93 -50.63
CA GLY A 674 -15.80 21.67 -52.02
C GLY A 674 -16.89 22.18 -52.96
N VAL A 675 -16.53 23.10 -53.86
CA VAL A 675 -17.31 23.35 -55.08
C VAL A 675 -17.02 22.16 -56.01
N GLU A 676 -18.00 21.29 -56.24
CA GLU A 676 -17.88 20.34 -57.36
C GLU A 676 -17.64 21.16 -58.63
N ASN A 677 -16.49 20.96 -59.27
CA ASN A 677 -16.26 21.43 -60.63
C ASN A 677 -17.24 20.67 -61.55
N VAL A 678 -18.49 21.12 -61.60
CA VAL A 678 -19.42 20.81 -62.67
C VAL A 678 -18.72 21.24 -63.95
N GLU A 679 -18.55 20.32 -64.91
CA GLU A 679 -17.84 20.51 -66.18
C GLU A 679 -17.94 21.96 -66.66
N ALA A 680 -16.87 22.72 -66.45
CA ALA A 680 -17.01 24.16 -66.39
C ALA A 680 -17.25 24.71 -67.79
N GLU A 681 -18.49 25.17 -68.03
CA GLU A 681 -18.85 26.05 -69.14
C GLU A 681 -17.88 27.23 -69.29
N ILE A 682 -17.21 27.58 -68.19
CA ILE A 682 -16.10 28.53 -68.11
C ILE A 682 -14.80 27.76 -67.86
N GLN A 683 -13.95 27.64 -68.88
CA GLN A 683 -12.63 26.98 -68.79
C GLN A 683 -11.65 27.76 -67.91
N SER A 684 -11.66 29.08 -68.03
CA SER A 684 -10.82 29.96 -67.23
C SER A 684 -11.50 31.32 -67.07
N SER A 685 -11.21 32.00 -65.98
CA SER A 685 -11.62 33.39 -65.81
C SER A 685 -10.60 34.15 -64.97
N LYS A 686 -10.40 35.43 -65.25
CA LYS A 686 -9.46 36.29 -64.52
C LYS A 686 -9.96 37.72 -64.48
N ILE A 687 -9.60 38.42 -63.41
CA ILE A 687 -9.97 39.81 -63.20
C ILE A 687 -8.71 40.67 -63.04
N TYR A 688 -8.57 41.74 -63.83
CA TYR A 688 -7.37 42.60 -63.82
C TYR A 688 -7.64 44.05 -64.28
N PRO A 689 -6.88 45.04 -63.79
CA PRO A 689 -5.91 44.92 -62.70
C PRO A 689 -6.61 44.64 -61.36
N ASN A 690 -5.94 43.88 -60.50
CA ASN A 690 -6.40 43.56 -59.17
C ASN A 690 -5.16 43.45 -58.27
N PRO A 691 -4.89 44.43 -57.38
CA PRO A 691 -5.80 45.50 -56.93
C PRO A 691 -6.08 46.58 -57.99
N SER A 692 -7.26 47.22 -57.93
CA SER A 692 -7.65 48.35 -58.79
C SER A 692 -7.93 49.62 -57.97
N ASP A 693 -7.77 50.80 -58.58
CA ASP A 693 -8.12 52.08 -57.95
C ASP A 693 -9.63 52.37 -58.07
N THR A 694 -10.18 53.20 -57.18
CA THR A 694 -11.61 53.59 -57.11
C THR A 694 -12.17 54.24 -58.39
N ARG A 695 -11.34 54.60 -59.37
CA ARG A 695 -11.75 55.19 -60.66
C ARG A 695 -11.15 54.49 -61.88
N GLN A 696 -10.60 53.30 -61.69
CA GLN A 696 -10.04 52.50 -62.76
C GLN A 696 -10.96 51.32 -63.07
N ASP A 697 -11.48 51.28 -64.29
CA ASP A 697 -12.28 50.15 -64.76
C ASP A 697 -11.45 48.85 -64.73
N VAL A 698 -12.10 47.77 -64.32
CA VAL A 698 -11.52 46.44 -64.21
C VAL A 698 -12.02 45.58 -65.35
N ILE A 699 -11.15 44.74 -65.88
CA ILE A 699 -11.46 43.80 -66.94
C ILE A 699 -11.70 42.43 -66.32
N LEU A 700 -12.86 41.86 -66.61
CA LEU A 700 -13.18 40.46 -66.38
C LEU A 700 -13.05 39.72 -67.72
N GLU A 701 -12.09 38.82 -67.80
CA GLU A 701 -11.87 37.95 -68.95
C GLU A 701 -12.37 36.54 -68.61
N VAL A 702 -13.23 35.97 -69.46
CA VAL A 702 -13.90 34.69 -69.26
C VAL A 702 -13.76 33.85 -70.52
N GLU A 703 -13.03 32.74 -70.43
CA GLU A 703 -12.93 31.74 -71.48
C GLU A 703 -14.08 30.74 -71.35
N SER A 704 -15.03 30.77 -72.28
CA SER A 704 -16.24 29.96 -72.27
C SER A 704 -16.18 28.86 -73.33
N THR A 705 -16.78 27.70 -73.09
CA THR A 705 -16.98 26.64 -74.10
C THR A 705 -18.37 26.70 -74.74
N ILE A 706 -19.26 27.52 -74.19
CA ILE A 706 -20.66 27.59 -74.59
C ILE A 706 -21.05 28.93 -75.20
N VAL A 707 -22.16 28.91 -75.94
CA VAL A 707 -22.98 30.09 -76.24
C VAL A 707 -24.09 30.14 -75.20
N GLY A 708 -24.16 31.20 -74.38
CA GLY A 708 -25.18 31.28 -73.35
C GLY A 708 -25.18 32.60 -72.57
N ALA A 709 -26.24 32.84 -71.81
CA ALA A 709 -26.30 34.00 -70.92
C ALA A 709 -25.52 33.72 -69.62
N ALA A 710 -24.78 34.72 -69.14
CA ALA A 710 -24.18 34.73 -67.82
C ALA A 710 -24.55 36.01 -67.07
N GLN A 711 -24.58 35.93 -65.75
CA GLN A 711 -24.88 37.03 -64.84
C GLN A 711 -23.65 37.35 -64.01
N ILE A 712 -23.26 38.62 -63.97
CA ILE A 712 -22.19 39.12 -63.13
C ILE A 712 -22.81 39.82 -61.93
N THR A 713 -22.43 39.40 -60.74
CA THR A 713 -22.83 40.01 -59.46
C THR A 713 -21.59 40.38 -58.66
N ILE A 714 -21.67 41.47 -57.89
CA ILE A 714 -20.56 41.91 -57.04
C ILE A 714 -21.08 42.02 -55.62
N PHE A 715 -20.45 41.29 -54.71
CA PHE A 715 -20.75 41.29 -53.29
C PHE A 715 -19.64 41.98 -52.50
N ASN A 716 -19.99 42.67 -51.40
CA ASN A 716 -19.01 43.09 -50.42
C ASN A 716 -18.62 41.93 -49.47
N GLY A 717 -17.67 42.19 -48.56
CA GLY A 717 -17.20 41.20 -47.57
C GLY A 717 -18.25 40.66 -46.59
N ILE A 718 -19.47 41.22 -46.56
CA ILE A 718 -20.60 40.72 -45.76
C ILE A 718 -21.71 40.08 -46.62
N GLY A 719 -21.46 39.86 -47.91
CA GLY A 719 -22.38 39.16 -48.82
C GLY A 719 -23.54 40.01 -49.34
N GLN A 720 -23.49 41.34 -49.20
CA GLN A 720 -24.49 42.23 -49.80
C GLN A 720 -24.11 42.53 -51.26
N GLU A 721 -25.08 42.43 -52.17
CA GLU A 721 -24.92 42.84 -53.57
C GLU A 721 -24.75 44.37 -53.63
N VAL A 722 -23.59 44.83 -54.10
CA VAL A 722 -23.22 46.25 -54.11
C VAL A 722 -23.37 46.92 -55.47
N MET A 723 -23.65 46.13 -56.51
CA MET A 723 -23.93 46.63 -57.85
C MET A 723 -25.05 45.82 -58.49
N PRO A 724 -25.91 46.43 -59.32
CA PRO A 724 -26.93 45.70 -60.05
C PRO A 724 -26.32 44.55 -60.87
N THR A 725 -26.96 43.39 -60.82
CA THR A 725 -26.63 42.23 -61.66
C THR A 725 -26.51 42.63 -63.14
N GLN A 726 -25.36 42.36 -63.76
CA GLN A 726 -25.12 42.61 -65.17
C GLN A 726 -25.29 41.33 -65.97
N ALA A 727 -26.19 41.32 -66.96
CA ALA A 727 -26.34 40.21 -67.88
C ALA A 727 -25.37 40.36 -69.06
N ILE A 728 -24.58 39.32 -69.33
CA ILE A 728 -23.69 39.22 -70.49
C ILE A 728 -24.06 37.98 -71.32
N SER A 729 -23.74 38.01 -72.61
CA SER A 729 -23.83 36.83 -73.47
C SER A 729 -22.42 36.31 -73.74
N LEU A 730 -22.16 35.07 -73.35
CA LEU A 730 -20.91 34.37 -73.61
C LEU A 730 -20.95 33.73 -74.99
N VAL A 731 -19.79 33.76 -75.66
CA VAL A 731 -19.49 32.96 -76.86
C VAL A 731 -18.33 32.01 -76.59
N PRO A 732 -18.21 30.89 -77.32
CA PRO A 732 -17.05 30.01 -77.21
C PRO A 732 -15.74 30.75 -77.46
N GLY A 733 -14.74 30.50 -76.62
CA GLY A 733 -13.48 31.24 -76.58
C GLY A 733 -13.51 32.39 -75.57
N ASN A 734 -12.71 33.41 -75.83
CA ASN A 734 -12.42 34.46 -74.86
C ASN A 734 -13.46 35.60 -74.90
N ASN A 735 -14.07 35.90 -73.75
CA ASN A 735 -15.06 36.97 -73.57
C ASN A 735 -14.47 38.02 -72.63
N VAL A 736 -14.52 39.29 -73.03
CA VAL A 736 -13.96 40.39 -72.24
C VAL A 736 -15.09 41.34 -71.83
N GLN A 737 -15.34 41.44 -70.53
CA GLN A 737 -16.32 42.36 -69.96
C GLN A 737 -15.61 43.43 -69.13
N LYS A 738 -16.00 44.68 -69.36
CA LYS A 738 -15.52 45.82 -68.59
C LYS A 738 -16.45 46.06 -67.40
N LEU A 739 -15.89 46.09 -66.19
CA LEU A 739 -16.59 46.34 -64.93
C LEU A 739 -16.16 47.70 -64.38
N SER A 740 -17.11 48.62 -64.23
CA SER A 740 -16.80 49.91 -63.61
C SER A 740 -16.77 49.80 -62.10
N THR A 741 -15.67 50.24 -61.49
CA THR A 741 -15.47 50.29 -60.04
C THR A 741 -15.77 51.66 -59.44
N SER A 742 -16.22 52.62 -60.26
CA SER A 742 -16.40 54.04 -59.90
C SER A 742 -17.36 54.29 -58.72
N THR A 743 -18.26 53.35 -58.45
CA THR A 743 -19.23 53.42 -57.34
C THR A 743 -18.84 52.54 -56.15
N LEU A 744 -17.72 51.82 -56.21
CA LEU A 744 -17.23 50.95 -55.15
C LEU A 744 -16.23 51.72 -54.28
N ALA A 745 -16.47 51.73 -52.97
CA ALA A 745 -15.49 52.24 -52.01
C ALA A 745 -14.27 51.31 -51.94
N ALA A 746 -13.14 51.80 -51.42
CA ALA A 746 -11.99 50.94 -51.13
C ALA A 746 -12.40 49.78 -50.20
N GLY A 747 -12.01 48.56 -50.55
CA GLY A 747 -12.46 47.37 -49.84
C GLY A 747 -12.31 46.07 -50.62
N LEU A 748 -12.72 44.98 -49.96
CA LEU A 748 -12.72 43.63 -50.50
C LEU A 748 -14.10 43.28 -51.05
N TYR A 749 -14.13 42.87 -52.32
CA TYR A 749 -15.33 42.44 -53.02
C TYR A 749 -15.15 41.05 -53.60
N VAL A 750 -16.27 40.38 -53.85
CA VAL A 750 -16.35 39.10 -54.55
C VAL A 750 -17.18 39.30 -55.82
N VAL A 751 -16.57 39.07 -56.99
CA VAL A 751 -17.22 39.15 -58.30
C VAL A 751 -17.59 37.73 -58.74
N ASN A 752 -18.88 37.46 -58.87
CA ASN A 752 -19.40 36.17 -59.29
C ASN A 752 -19.86 36.24 -60.74
N VAL A 753 -19.47 35.26 -61.54
CA VAL A 753 -19.98 35.02 -62.91
C VAL A 753 -20.79 33.74 -62.87
N LYS A 754 -22.10 33.86 -63.02
CA LYS A 754 -23.07 32.76 -62.94
C LYS A 754 -23.61 32.43 -64.32
N THR A 755 -23.47 31.18 -64.76
CA THR A 755 -24.11 30.64 -65.96
C THR A 755 -25.33 29.80 -65.57
N ALA A 756 -25.98 29.15 -66.54
CA ALA A 756 -27.07 28.23 -66.26
C ALA A 756 -26.63 27.03 -65.40
N ASN A 757 -25.38 26.56 -65.57
CA ASN A 757 -24.88 25.32 -64.99
C ASN A 757 -23.77 25.51 -63.94
N GLY A 758 -23.32 26.75 -63.65
CA GLY A 758 -22.26 26.97 -62.68
C GLY A 758 -22.07 28.41 -62.23
N THR A 759 -21.19 28.62 -61.25
CA THR A 759 -20.75 29.96 -60.81
C THR A 759 -19.25 29.94 -60.53
N THR A 760 -18.52 30.89 -61.12
CA THR A 760 -17.11 31.16 -60.79
C THR A 760 -17.02 32.48 -60.03
N SER A 761 -16.10 32.58 -59.07
CA SER A 761 -16.00 33.73 -58.16
C SER A 761 -14.56 34.25 -58.11
N HIS A 762 -14.40 35.58 -58.15
CA HIS A 762 -13.11 36.26 -58.09
C HIS A 762 -13.07 37.25 -56.94
N LYS A 763 -11.96 37.25 -56.20
CA LYS A 763 -11.65 38.32 -55.25
C LYS A 763 -11.27 39.58 -56.01
N LEU A 764 -11.92 40.71 -55.75
CA LEU A 764 -11.57 42.04 -56.26
C LEU A 764 -11.20 42.96 -55.10
N LEU A 765 -9.99 43.51 -55.12
CA LEU A 765 -9.51 44.47 -54.14
C LEU A 765 -9.51 45.87 -54.76
N ILE A 766 -10.29 46.77 -54.18
CA ILE A 766 -10.27 48.20 -54.52
C ILE A 766 -9.43 48.93 -53.49
N LYS A 767 -8.39 49.63 -53.93
CA LYS A 767 -7.57 50.52 -53.09
C LYS A 767 -7.96 51.98 -53.34
N GLU A 768 -7.69 52.83 -52.35
CA GLU A 768 -8.00 54.27 -52.41
C GLU A 768 -7.35 54.97 -53.60
#